data_AF-A0A177FLT6-F1
#
_entry.id   AF-A0A177FLT6-F1
#
_cell.length_a   1.000
_cell.length_b   1.000
_cell.length_c   1.000
_cell.angle_alpha   90.00
_cell.angle_beta   90.00
_cell.angle_gamma   90.00
#
_symmetry.space_group_name_H-M   'P 1'
#
loop_
_entity.id
_entity.type
_entity.pdbx_description
1 polymer ?
#
loop_
_entity_poly.entity_id
_entity_poly.type
_entity_poly.pdbx_seq_one_letter_code
_entity_poly.pdbx_strand_id
1 'polypeptide(L)'
;MSRTEVQQADSIHEEDPHNEPPKKQKSRRPANTAFRQQRLKAWQPILTPKTVLPLLFVVGIIFAPIGGLLLWASASVQELRIDYTDCISTAGNNNFTQIPDSKVHSSFKTSSNAVRAEWKRSTDRTTPPWSVPIEDTPICTLQFSIPNDIGPPVYLYYRLTNFYQNHRRYVKSLDTDQLKGDALSNHTISNSACNPLKLNHEGKAYYPCGLIANSIFNDTLNSPKLVNAAGNTPAQPYVMTNRSIAWSSDASLYKKTKYTNEQVAPPPNWIKRYPNYTDEHPIPDLSQYEEFQVWMRTAGLPTFSKLALRNDDDKMTAGIYQMEIYDFFPVSVYDGTKSILISTRSVVGGKNSFLGIAYVAIGGLCIVLGALFTLAHLIRPSLAGIPKYRPIHRSCGVAAPSKDLLSTHRYLQTHEPLENDLWNSSLIAARHSSSHERRQSLVALFTTDTYMHIVSDTASSSSSSTNYITDTMIQNQFIYLARSYTNASIGFRLAGVTRTTNDTWARNGDDIGMKRALRAGTYSSLNIYYQSLLQAGSNTPGVPAGSTLLGFCSLPASGVTSTTPRSLYHIDGCNILSGTMPGGNMQGYNLGGTTAHEVGHWNGLLHTFNGNSCDASDWGDYVADTPQEMTSTNGCPGYKDSCPNSGISSSAYTGLSSQGSNPYGPQGFSGLDPIHNFMDYSNDACYTGFTPGQGARMLNVWNIYRAGL
;
A
#
# COMPACT_ATOMS: atom_id res chain seq x y z
N MET A 1 27.23 -42.56 -58.82
CA MET A 1 26.78 -43.22 -60.06
C MET A 1 25.26 -43.22 -60.09
N SER A 2 24.74 -42.42 -61.00
CA SER A 2 23.50 -42.57 -61.77
C SER A 2 22.72 -41.27 -61.76
N ARG A 3 22.54 -40.79 -62.97
CA ARG A 3 22.16 -39.45 -63.38
C ARG A 3 20.81 -39.61 -64.08
N THR A 4 19.96 -38.60 -63.90
CA THR A 4 18.95 -38.12 -64.85
C THR A 4 17.77 -39.04 -65.18
N GLU A 5 16.55 -38.53 -65.05
CA GLU A 5 15.84 -37.97 -66.21
C GLU A 5 14.66 -37.11 -65.78
N VAL A 6 14.52 -35.98 -66.48
CA VAL A 6 13.37 -35.09 -66.48
C VAL A 6 12.41 -35.62 -67.55
N GLN A 7 11.12 -35.69 -67.26
CA GLN A 7 10.10 -35.85 -68.29
C GLN A 7 9.02 -34.77 -68.17
N GLN A 8 8.70 -34.26 -69.35
CA GLN A 8 7.95 -33.05 -69.68
C GLN A 8 6.44 -33.34 -69.79
N ALA A 9 5.67 -32.25 -69.73
CA ALA A 9 4.22 -32.16 -69.80
C ALA A 9 3.56 -32.86 -70.99
N ASP A 10 2.40 -33.49 -70.74
CA ASP A 10 1.10 -33.11 -71.33
C ASP A 10 0.06 -34.18 -71.00
N SER A 11 -1.02 -33.79 -70.30
CA SER A 11 -2.37 -34.30 -70.59
C SER A 11 -3.40 -33.54 -69.76
N ILE A 12 -4.28 -32.89 -70.51
CA ILE A 12 -5.49 -32.20 -70.08
C ILE A 12 -6.40 -33.24 -69.43
N HIS A 13 -6.70 -33.08 -68.15
CA HIS A 13 -7.88 -33.69 -67.54
C HIS A 13 -8.67 -32.59 -66.83
N GLU A 14 -9.92 -32.45 -67.26
CA GLU A 14 -10.93 -31.53 -66.76
C GLU A 14 -10.98 -31.55 -65.22
N GLU A 15 -10.72 -30.41 -64.59
CA GLU A 15 -10.98 -30.20 -63.17
C GLU A 15 -12.50 -30.08 -62.95
N ASP A 16 -13.05 -31.14 -62.37
CA ASP A 16 -14.37 -31.21 -61.74
C ASP A 16 -14.47 -30.14 -60.62
N PRO A 17 -15.47 -29.22 -60.62
CA PRO A 17 -15.51 -28.06 -59.74
C PRO A 17 -15.88 -28.37 -58.26
N HIS A 18 -15.75 -29.62 -57.81
CA HIS A 18 -16.25 -30.06 -56.51
C HIS A 18 -15.22 -30.52 -55.48
N ASN A 19 -13.92 -30.21 -55.67
CA ASN A 19 -12.90 -30.54 -54.66
C ASN A 19 -11.98 -29.38 -54.28
N GLU A 20 -12.55 -28.26 -53.79
CA GLU A 20 -11.79 -27.35 -52.92
C GLU A 20 -11.62 -28.03 -51.53
N PRO A 21 -10.40 -28.23 -51.01
CA PRO A 21 -10.23 -28.63 -49.62
C PRO A 21 -10.79 -27.52 -48.72
N PRO A 22 -11.58 -27.84 -47.68
CA PRO A 22 -12.28 -26.84 -46.89
C PRO A 22 -11.28 -25.87 -46.26
N LYS A 23 -11.39 -24.58 -46.61
CA LYS A 23 -10.65 -23.50 -45.96
C LYS A 23 -10.88 -23.58 -44.45
N LYS A 24 -9.84 -23.90 -43.67
CA LYS A 24 -9.89 -23.87 -42.19
C LYS A 24 -10.42 -22.51 -41.75
N GLN A 25 -11.64 -22.49 -41.21
CA GLN A 25 -12.19 -21.30 -40.55
C GLN A 25 -11.20 -20.83 -39.48
N LYS A 26 -10.69 -19.61 -39.61
CA LYS A 26 -9.95 -18.95 -38.54
C LYS A 26 -10.92 -18.65 -37.39
N SER A 27 -11.05 -19.60 -36.48
CA SER A 27 -11.83 -19.44 -35.26
C SER A 27 -11.19 -18.35 -34.38
N ARG A 28 -11.99 -17.34 -34.01
CA ARG A 28 -11.62 -16.33 -33.00
C ARG A 28 -11.81 -16.82 -31.56
N ARG A 29 -12.16 -18.10 -31.37
CA ARG A 29 -12.40 -18.68 -30.05
C ARG A 29 -11.09 -18.70 -29.24
N PRO A 30 -11.07 -18.10 -28.04
CA PRO A 30 -9.90 -18.17 -27.17
C PRO A 30 -9.56 -19.63 -26.84
N ALA A 31 -8.27 -19.96 -26.73
CA ALA A 31 -7.85 -21.31 -26.38
C ALA A 31 -8.45 -21.75 -25.03
N ASN A 32 -9.02 -22.94 -24.98
CA ASN A 32 -9.67 -23.52 -23.80
C ASN A 32 -8.62 -24.15 -22.86
N THR A 33 -7.71 -23.33 -22.36
CA THR A 33 -6.69 -23.75 -21.39
C THR A 33 -7.02 -23.20 -20.01
N ALA A 34 -6.64 -23.93 -18.94
CA ALA A 34 -6.91 -23.52 -17.55
C ALA A 34 -6.41 -22.09 -17.24
N PHE A 35 -5.29 -21.68 -17.87
CA PHE A 35 -4.75 -20.32 -17.74
C PHE A 35 -5.64 -19.27 -18.42
N ARG A 36 -6.03 -19.48 -19.68
CA ARG A 36 -6.85 -18.50 -20.44
C ARG A 36 -8.30 -18.44 -19.98
N GLN A 37 -8.80 -19.51 -19.38
CA GLN A 37 -10.15 -19.60 -18.84
C GLN A 37 -10.23 -19.30 -17.34
N GLN A 38 -9.11 -18.88 -16.71
CA GLN A 38 -9.02 -18.58 -15.27
C GLN A 38 -9.48 -19.74 -14.35
N ARG A 39 -9.26 -20.99 -14.80
CA ARG A 39 -9.55 -22.22 -14.04
C ARG A 39 -8.27 -22.88 -13.55
N LEU A 40 -7.25 -22.07 -13.28
CA LEU A 40 -6.04 -22.58 -12.65
C LEU A 40 -6.41 -23.24 -11.32
N LYS A 41 -5.72 -24.34 -10.98
CA LYS A 41 -5.85 -24.95 -9.67
C LYS A 41 -5.44 -23.91 -8.62
N ALA A 42 -6.44 -23.33 -7.97
CA ALA A 42 -6.26 -22.33 -6.94
C ALA A 42 -6.52 -22.95 -5.57
N TRP A 43 -5.69 -22.59 -4.60
CA TRP A 43 -5.97 -22.86 -3.19
C TRP A 43 -6.51 -21.59 -2.55
N GLN A 44 -7.71 -21.66 -1.99
CA GLN A 44 -8.34 -20.55 -1.26
C GLN A 44 -8.22 -20.81 0.24
N PRO A 45 -7.29 -20.17 0.96
CA PRO A 45 -7.14 -20.37 2.40
C PRO A 45 -8.31 -19.74 3.15
N ILE A 46 -9.26 -20.57 3.57
CA ILE A 46 -10.36 -20.13 4.45
C ILE A 46 -9.84 -20.09 5.89
N LEU A 47 -9.75 -18.87 6.44
CA LEU A 47 -9.32 -18.63 7.81
C LEU A 47 -10.43 -19.04 8.78
N THR A 48 -10.31 -20.22 9.39
CA THR A 48 -11.25 -20.71 10.41
C THR A 48 -10.55 -20.77 11.77
N PRO A 49 -11.27 -20.73 12.92
CA PRO A 49 -10.64 -20.90 14.22
C PRO A 49 -9.79 -22.19 14.32
N LYS A 50 -10.22 -23.26 13.63
CA LYS A 50 -9.48 -24.54 13.57
C LYS A 50 -8.15 -24.46 12.81
N THR A 51 -8.00 -23.52 11.88
CA THR A 51 -6.75 -23.33 11.11
C THR A 51 -5.90 -22.19 11.67
N VAL A 52 -6.53 -21.13 12.16
CA VAL A 52 -5.84 -19.91 12.65
C VAL A 52 -5.33 -20.07 14.09
N LEU A 53 -6.11 -20.66 15.01
CA LEU A 53 -5.66 -20.79 16.41
C LEU A 53 -4.41 -21.66 16.54
N PRO A 54 -4.34 -22.87 15.94
CA PRO A 54 -3.11 -23.66 15.98
C PRO A 54 -1.93 -22.92 15.35
N LEU A 55 -2.15 -22.19 14.25
CA LEU A 55 -1.10 -21.41 13.60
C LEU A 55 -0.54 -20.33 14.53
N LEU A 56 -1.38 -19.58 15.23
CA LEU A 56 -0.93 -18.54 16.18
C LEU A 56 -0.10 -19.14 17.32
N PHE A 57 -0.55 -20.26 17.91
CA PHE A 57 0.22 -20.94 18.96
C PHE A 57 1.51 -21.56 18.43
N VAL A 58 1.49 -22.18 17.25
CA VAL A 58 2.70 -22.74 16.61
C VAL A 58 3.72 -21.64 16.34
N VAL A 59 3.30 -20.52 15.76
CA VAL A 59 4.20 -19.37 15.54
C VAL A 59 4.74 -18.85 16.87
N GLY A 60 3.89 -18.71 17.89
CA GLY A 60 4.31 -18.29 19.23
C GLY A 60 5.34 -19.22 19.88
N ILE A 61 5.07 -20.54 19.87
CA ILE A 61 5.91 -21.59 20.45
C ILE A 61 7.24 -21.73 19.68
N ILE A 62 7.28 -21.43 18.39
CA ILE A 62 8.53 -21.46 17.61
C ILE A 62 9.31 -20.14 17.80
N PHE A 63 8.63 -18.99 17.75
CA PHE A 63 9.29 -17.69 17.74
C PHE A 63 9.83 -17.31 19.12
N ALA A 64 9.17 -17.71 20.22
CA ALA A 64 9.64 -17.38 21.56
C ALA A 64 10.98 -18.05 21.92
N PRO A 65 11.19 -19.37 21.71
CA PRO A 65 12.50 -20.01 21.90
C PRO A 65 13.55 -19.49 20.93
N ILE A 66 13.22 -19.26 19.65
CA ILE A 66 14.17 -18.66 18.69
C ILE A 66 14.58 -17.27 19.17
N GLY A 67 13.63 -16.42 19.56
CA GLY A 67 13.89 -15.08 20.10
C GLY A 67 14.75 -15.14 21.36
N GLY A 68 14.46 -16.07 22.27
CA GLY A 68 15.28 -16.32 23.47
C GLY A 68 16.72 -16.75 23.13
N LEU A 69 16.89 -17.66 22.16
CA LEU A 69 18.20 -18.09 21.66
C LEU A 69 18.96 -16.95 21.01
N LEU A 70 18.30 -16.10 20.22
CA LEU A 70 18.90 -14.91 19.59
C LEU A 70 19.33 -13.87 20.64
N LEU A 71 18.51 -13.64 21.67
CA LEU A 71 18.86 -12.77 22.79
C LEU A 71 20.07 -13.31 23.56
N TRP A 72 20.06 -14.61 23.86
CA TRP A 72 21.18 -15.27 24.52
C TRP A 72 22.47 -15.21 23.67
N ALA A 73 22.36 -15.45 22.36
CA ALA A 73 23.48 -15.33 21.43
C ALA A 73 24.03 -13.90 21.39
N SER A 74 23.15 -12.89 21.33
CA SER A 74 23.54 -11.48 21.40
C SER A 74 24.14 -11.09 22.76
N ALA A 75 23.66 -11.64 23.86
CA ALA A 75 24.19 -11.37 25.20
C ALA A 75 25.54 -12.06 25.45
N SER A 76 25.81 -13.16 24.74
CA SER A 76 27.08 -13.88 24.79
C SER A 76 28.22 -13.14 24.07
N VAL A 77 27.90 -12.16 23.21
CA VAL A 77 28.89 -11.30 22.56
C VAL A 77 29.50 -10.34 23.59
N GLN A 78 30.82 -10.31 23.61
CA GLN A 78 31.58 -9.39 24.45
C GLN A 78 32.10 -8.26 23.57
N GLU A 79 31.88 -7.02 23.99
CA GLU A 79 32.30 -5.84 23.23
C GLU A 79 32.85 -4.73 24.13
N LEU A 80 33.83 -4.00 23.61
CA LEU A 80 34.38 -2.76 24.17
C LEU A 80 34.49 -1.72 23.07
N ARG A 81 33.78 -0.60 23.23
CA ARG A 81 33.84 0.57 22.36
C ARG A 81 34.43 1.75 23.11
N ILE A 82 35.48 2.35 22.55
CA ILE A 82 36.12 3.55 23.10
C ILE A 82 36.13 4.62 22.01
N ASP A 83 35.47 5.75 22.27
CA ASP A 83 35.50 6.93 21.42
C ASP A 83 36.77 7.74 21.68
N TYR A 84 37.62 7.85 20.64
CA TYR A 84 38.90 8.55 20.72
C TYR A 84 38.93 9.82 19.87
N THR A 85 37.76 10.31 19.42
CA THR A 85 37.62 11.49 18.55
C THR A 85 38.39 12.71 19.05
N ASP A 86 38.30 12.99 20.36
CA ASP A 86 38.89 14.19 20.95
C ASP A 86 40.26 13.95 21.57
N CYS A 87 40.84 12.75 21.41
CA CYS A 87 42.08 12.36 22.10
C CYS A 87 43.20 13.39 21.92
N ILE A 88 43.40 13.88 20.69
CA ILE A 88 44.45 14.86 20.38
C ILE A 88 44.21 16.21 21.06
N SER A 89 42.95 16.57 21.33
CA SER A 89 42.58 17.86 21.93
C SER A 89 42.47 17.82 23.46
N THR A 90 41.98 16.71 24.04
CA THR A 90 41.64 16.62 25.47
C THR A 90 42.56 15.72 26.29
N ALA A 91 43.31 14.80 25.68
CA ALA A 91 44.14 13.87 26.43
C ALA A 91 45.39 14.55 27.02
N GLY A 92 45.88 14.00 28.14
CA GLY A 92 47.13 14.42 28.76
C GLY A 92 48.33 14.28 27.81
N ASN A 93 49.20 15.27 27.80
CA ASN A 93 50.44 15.24 27.01
C ASN A 93 51.42 14.25 27.66
N ASN A 94 51.71 13.13 27.00
CA ASN A 94 52.55 12.02 27.48
C ASN A 94 52.13 11.35 28.80
N ASN A 95 51.10 11.85 29.49
CA ASN A 95 50.56 11.32 30.74
C ASN A 95 49.14 10.78 30.55
N PHE A 96 48.86 9.62 31.12
CA PHE A 96 47.53 9.01 31.06
C PHE A 96 46.52 9.83 31.86
N THR A 97 45.38 10.07 31.23
CA THR A 97 44.22 10.76 31.80
C THR A 97 42.98 9.92 31.57
N GLN A 98 42.03 9.95 32.50
CA GLN A 98 40.81 9.16 32.40
C GLN A 98 39.96 9.59 31.20
N ILE A 99 39.49 8.61 30.42
CA ILE A 99 38.51 8.85 29.36
C ILE A 99 37.14 9.06 30.02
N PRO A 100 36.36 10.08 29.63
CA PRO A 100 35.01 10.26 30.15
C PRO A 100 34.14 9.00 29.97
N ASP A 101 33.39 8.62 31.00
CA ASP A 101 32.58 7.39 30.98
C ASP A 101 31.55 7.37 29.82
N SER A 102 31.09 8.54 29.38
CA SER A 102 30.19 8.69 28.22
C SER A 102 30.79 8.22 26.89
N LYS A 103 32.12 8.09 26.81
CA LYS A 103 32.88 7.66 25.61
C LYS A 103 33.25 6.18 25.64
N VAL A 104 33.00 5.50 26.76
CA VAL A 104 33.37 4.10 26.97
C VAL A 104 32.08 3.29 27.09
N HIS A 105 31.89 2.35 26.17
CA HIS A 105 30.79 1.40 26.25
C HIS A 105 31.34 0.00 26.29
N SER A 106 30.94 -0.77 27.29
CA SER A 106 31.44 -2.12 27.49
C SER A 106 30.30 -3.06 27.79
N SER A 107 30.39 -4.27 27.26
CA SER A 107 29.52 -5.39 27.58
C SER A 107 30.36 -6.63 27.73
N PHE A 108 30.54 -7.07 28.98
CA PHE A 108 31.29 -8.27 29.34
C PHE A 108 30.41 -9.22 30.15
N LYS A 109 30.83 -10.48 30.26
CA LYS A 109 30.09 -11.49 31.04
C LYS A 109 30.06 -11.16 32.53
N THR A 110 31.14 -10.55 33.03
CA THR A 110 31.28 -10.16 34.43
C THR A 110 30.82 -8.71 34.60
N SER A 111 29.70 -8.51 35.29
CA SER A 111 29.07 -7.19 35.51
C SER A 111 29.72 -6.34 36.62
N SER A 112 30.74 -6.86 37.31
CA SER A 112 31.21 -6.28 38.57
C SER A 112 32.34 -5.25 38.43
N ASN A 113 33.01 -5.14 37.27
CA ASN A 113 34.18 -4.27 37.12
C ASN A 113 33.92 -3.24 36.02
N ALA A 114 33.84 -1.96 36.40
CA ALA A 114 33.86 -0.85 35.45
C ALA A 114 35.16 -0.93 34.63
N VAL A 115 35.06 -0.84 33.30
CA VAL A 115 36.23 -0.81 32.43
C VAL A 115 36.98 0.49 32.69
N ARG A 116 38.19 0.39 33.23
CA ARG A 116 39.09 1.53 33.33
C ARG A 116 39.68 1.79 31.95
N ALA A 117 39.40 2.96 31.39
CA ALA A 117 39.97 3.41 30.13
C ALA A 117 40.63 4.77 30.32
N GLU A 118 41.88 4.86 29.90
CA GLU A 118 42.72 6.05 29.97
C GLU A 118 43.33 6.31 28.59
N TRP A 119 43.64 7.57 28.32
CA TRP A 119 44.31 7.97 27.10
C TRP A 119 45.44 8.96 27.38
N LYS A 120 46.40 9.00 26.47
CA LYS A 120 47.39 10.07 26.37
C LYS A 120 47.62 10.41 24.92
N ARG A 121 48.09 11.63 24.68
CA ARG A 121 48.55 12.08 23.36
C ARG A 121 50.06 12.22 23.36
N SER A 122 50.67 11.87 22.24
CA SER A 122 52.09 12.12 21.94
C SER A 122 52.23 12.46 20.45
N THR A 123 53.41 12.93 20.05
CA THR A 123 53.75 13.18 18.64
C THR A 123 55.05 12.48 18.32
N ASP A 124 55.10 11.75 17.21
CA ASP A 124 56.31 11.05 16.76
C ASP A 124 56.42 11.07 15.23
N ARG A 125 57.62 10.79 14.72
CA ARG A 125 57.87 10.54 13.31
C ARG A 125 57.45 9.12 12.98
N THR A 126 56.43 8.96 12.15
CA THR A 126 55.91 7.63 11.78
C THR A 126 56.06 7.38 10.30
N THR A 127 56.35 6.13 9.93
CA THR A 127 56.36 5.68 8.53
C THR A 127 55.29 4.60 8.38
N PRO A 128 54.03 4.98 8.06
CA PRO A 128 53.00 3.99 7.77
C PRO A 128 53.42 3.06 6.61
N PRO A 129 52.86 1.83 6.54
CA PRO A 129 53.19 0.90 5.47
C PRO A 129 52.98 1.52 4.08
N TRP A 130 53.94 1.29 3.18
CA TRP A 130 53.94 1.79 1.80
C TRP A 130 53.80 3.31 1.70
N SER A 131 54.40 4.09 2.59
CA SER A 131 54.26 5.55 2.59
C SER A 131 55.55 6.26 2.95
N VAL A 132 55.61 7.56 2.65
CA VAL A 132 56.71 8.42 3.08
C VAL A 132 56.70 8.60 4.60
N PRO A 133 57.86 8.83 5.25
CA PRO A 133 57.89 9.24 6.65
C PRO A 133 57.12 10.54 6.87
N ILE A 134 56.23 10.54 7.86
CA ILE A 134 55.40 11.69 8.24
C ILE A 134 55.88 12.20 9.59
N GLU A 135 56.44 13.41 9.58
CA GLU A 135 56.84 14.13 10.79
C GLU A 135 55.61 14.60 11.59
N ASP A 136 55.79 14.79 12.89
CA ASP A 136 54.76 15.33 13.81
C ASP A 136 53.43 14.57 13.77
N THR A 137 53.46 13.24 13.63
CA THR A 137 52.24 12.43 13.60
C THR A 137 51.61 12.41 15.00
N PRO A 138 50.33 12.84 15.16
CA PRO A 138 49.65 12.76 16.44
C PRO A 138 49.27 11.30 16.74
N ILE A 139 49.72 10.81 17.90
CA ILE A 139 49.49 9.46 18.37
C ILE A 139 48.56 9.53 19.57
N CYS A 140 47.44 8.82 19.47
CA CYS A 140 46.56 8.56 20.61
C CYS A 140 46.90 7.18 21.19
N THR A 141 47.43 7.15 22.41
CA THR A 141 47.65 5.89 23.14
C THR A 141 46.47 5.63 24.07
N LEU A 142 45.74 4.55 23.82
CA LEU A 142 44.64 4.09 24.65
C LEU A 142 45.13 3.00 25.60
N GLN A 143 44.78 3.08 26.87
CA GLN A 143 45.00 2.04 27.87
C GLN A 143 43.66 1.62 28.46
N PHE A 144 43.30 0.34 28.35
CA PHE A 144 41.99 -0.15 28.75
C PHE A 144 42.06 -1.54 29.42
N SER A 145 41.19 -1.77 30.39
CA SER A 145 41.10 -3.04 31.10
C SER A 145 40.09 -4.00 30.45
N ILE A 146 40.51 -5.24 30.22
CA ILE A 146 39.63 -6.36 29.87
C ILE A 146 39.32 -7.16 31.15
N PRO A 147 38.07 -7.22 31.62
CA PRO A 147 37.73 -7.77 32.94
C PRO A 147 37.75 -9.31 33.02
N ASN A 148 37.62 -10.01 31.89
CA ASN A 148 37.64 -11.46 31.81
C ASN A 148 38.18 -11.93 30.46
N ASP A 149 38.68 -13.18 30.39
CA ASP A 149 39.19 -13.77 29.15
C ASP A 149 38.13 -13.74 28.03
N ILE A 150 38.57 -13.34 26.82
CA ILE A 150 37.79 -13.34 25.59
C ILE A 150 38.37 -14.41 24.67
N GLY A 151 37.56 -15.42 24.32
CA GLY A 151 37.98 -16.48 23.41
C GLY A 151 38.04 -16.02 21.94
N PRO A 152 38.83 -16.69 21.10
CA PRO A 152 38.89 -16.39 19.67
C PRO A 152 37.59 -16.78 18.95
N PRO A 153 37.24 -16.13 17.83
CA PRO A 153 37.98 -15.02 17.21
C PRO A 153 37.65 -13.66 17.83
N VAL A 154 38.67 -12.82 17.97
CA VAL A 154 38.58 -11.43 18.44
C VAL A 154 38.75 -10.49 17.27
N TYR A 155 37.81 -9.57 17.09
CA TYR A 155 37.82 -8.60 16.00
C TYR A 155 38.00 -7.19 16.54
N LEU A 156 38.83 -6.40 15.86
CA LEU A 156 38.97 -4.98 16.07
C LEU A 156 38.36 -4.24 14.88
N TYR A 157 37.30 -3.50 15.14
CA TYR A 157 36.65 -2.61 14.20
C TYR A 157 36.99 -1.16 14.52
N TYR A 158 36.99 -0.30 13.50
CA TYR A 158 36.72 1.12 13.71
C TYR A 158 35.24 1.39 13.42
N ARG A 159 34.65 2.28 14.19
CA ARG A 159 33.28 2.75 14.05
C ARG A 159 33.30 4.23 13.72
N LEU A 160 32.59 4.61 12.66
CA LEU A 160 32.36 6.00 12.29
C LEU A 160 30.88 6.33 12.47
N THR A 161 30.60 7.53 12.96
CA THR A 161 29.25 8.10 13.01
C THR A 161 29.17 9.31 12.08
N ASN A 162 27.94 9.62 11.64
CA ASN A 162 27.64 10.76 10.78
C ASN A 162 28.40 10.80 9.43
N PHE A 163 28.88 9.65 8.93
CA PHE A 163 29.61 9.56 7.66
C PHE A 163 28.76 8.86 6.58
N TYR A 164 28.32 9.61 5.57
CA TYR A 164 27.29 9.15 4.62
C TYR A 164 27.87 8.39 3.42
N GLN A 165 28.37 7.16 3.63
CA GLN A 165 28.78 6.27 2.52
C GLN A 165 27.64 5.91 1.57
N ASN A 166 26.39 5.97 2.05
CA ASN A 166 25.18 5.65 1.28
C ASN A 166 24.67 6.79 0.38
N HIS A 167 25.36 7.95 0.36
CA HIS A 167 24.96 9.05 -0.50
C HIS A 167 25.08 8.66 -1.98
N ARG A 168 24.03 8.96 -2.79
CA ARG A 168 23.94 8.52 -4.20
C ARG A 168 25.16 8.86 -5.04
N ARG A 169 25.74 10.05 -4.86
CA ARG A 169 26.96 10.49 -5.57
C ARG A 169 28.20 9.75 -5.09
N TYR A 170 28.27 9.43 -3.80
CA TYR A 170 29.42 8.76 -3.19
C TYR A 170 29.53 7.31 -3.68
N VAL A 171 28.44 6.53 -3.57
CA VAL A 171 28.39 5.12 -3.98
C VAL A 171 28.72 4.92 -5.46
N LYS A 172 28.34 5.87 -6.32
CA LYS A 172 28.62 5.81 -7.76
C LYS A 172 30.04 6.20 -8.15
N SER A 173 30.77 6.88 -7.27
CA SER A 173 32.03 7.52 -7.61
C SER A 173 33.21 6.56 -7.48
N LEU A 174 33.28 5.59 -8.39
CA LEU A 174 34.40 4.65 -8.57
C LEU A 174 34.45 4.20 -10.03
N ASP A 175 35.59 3.65 -10.46
CA ASP A 175 35.74 3.02 -11.76
C ASP A 175 36.11 1.54 -11.57
N THR A 176 35.25 0.63 -12.03
CA THR A 176 35.44 -0.80 -11.77
C THR A 176 36.58 -1.41 -12.56
N ASP A 177 36.84 -0.92 -13.77
CA ASP A 177 37.89 -1.50 -14.62
C ASP A 177 39.27 -1.03 -14.15
N GLN A 178 39.36 0.20 -13.64
CA GLN A 178 40.53 0.67 -12.90
C GLN A 178 40.84 -0.22 -11.68
N LEU A 179 39.83 -0.61 -10.90
CA LEU A 179 40.00 -1.47 -9.72
C LEU A 179 40.33 -2.93 -10.06
N LYS A 180 39.88 -3.42 -11.23
CA LYS A 180 40.29 -4.70 -11.81
C LYS A 180 41.73 -4.69 -12.35
N GLY A 181 42.44 -3.57 -12.24
CA GLY A 181 43.85 -3.43 -12.59
C GLY A 181 44.10 -2.96 -14.02
N ASP A 182 43.09 -2.54 -14.77
CA ASP A 182 43.29 -2.04 -16.14
C ASP A 182 43.86 -0.61 -16.14
N ALA A 183 44.87 -0.40 -16.99
CA ALA A 183 45.46 0.92 -17.22
C ALA A 183 44.61 1.69 -18.24
N LEU A 184 43.64 2.45 -17.74
CA LEU A 184 42.72 3.25 -18.54
C LEU A 184 43.35 4.60 -18.93
N SER A 185 43.01 5.12 -20.11
CA SER A 185 43.50 6.43 -20.54
C SER A 185 42.88 7.57 -19.72
N ASN A 186 43.58 8.71 -19.63
CA ASN A 186 43.04 9.92 -18.98
C ASN A 186 41.69 10.34 -19.59
N HIS A 187 41.50 10.17 -20.90
CA HIS A 187 40.22 10.43 -21.56
C HIS A 187 39.10 9.50 -21.07
N THR A 188 39.38 8.20 -20.94
CA THR A 188 38.41 7.21 -20.42
C THR A 188 38.01 7.54 -18.99
N ILE A 189 38.97 7.85 -18.11
CA ILE A 189 38.70 8.24 -16.72
C ILE A 189 37.94 9.58 -16.64
N SER A 190 38.21 10.53 -17.54
CA SER A 190 37.46 11.79 -17.59
C SER A 190 35.96 11.59 -17.84
N ASN A 191 35.60 10.52 -18.56
CA ASN A 191 34.22 10.17 -18.90
C ASN A 191 33.61 9.12 -17.95
N SER A 192 34.37 8.63 -16.96
CA SER A 192 33.89 7.60 -16.05
C SER A 192 32.94 8.13 -14.96
N ALA A 193 32.49 7.23 -14.09
CA ALA A 193 31.62 7.57 -12.96
C ALA A 193 32.35 8.21 -11.77
N CYS A 194 33.69 8.36 -11.80
CA CYS A 194 34.53 8.90 -10.73
C CYS A 194 34.34 10.40 -10.38
N ASN A 195 33.21 11.01 -10.73
CA ASN A 195 32.94 12.42 -10.43
C ASN A 195 32.91 12.71 -8.92
N PRO A 196 33.55 13.79 -8.44
CA PRO A 196 34.34 14.78 -9.18
C PRO A 196 35.84 14.44 -9.29
N LEU A 197 36.32 13.44 -8.57
CA LEU A 197 37.75 13.12 -8.46
C LEU A 197 38.22 12.17 -9.57
N LYS A 198 38.35 12.74 -10.78
CA LYS A 198 38.76 12.01 -11.99
C LYS A 198 40.22 12.25 -12.35
N LEU A 199 40.57 13.50 -12.61
CA LEU A 199 41.89 13.93 -13.05
C LEU A 199 42.42 15.02 -12.09
N ASN A 200 43.74 15.10 -11.94
CA ASN A 200 44.40 16.19 -11.24
C ASN A 200 44.48 17.46 -12.11
N HIS A 201 45.04 18.55 -11.57
CA HIS A 201 45.22 19.82 -12.29
C HIS A 201 46.14 19.73 -13.51
N GLU A 202 47.00 18.70 -13.58
CA GLU A 202 47.91 18.43 -14.71
C GLU A 202 47.27 17.53 -15.78
N GLY A 203 46.02 17.10 -15.60
CA GLY A 203 45.31 16.21 -16.51
C GLY A 203 45.65 14.73 -16.37
N LYS A 204 46.41 14.33 -15.32
CA LYS A 204 46.68 12.92 -14.99
C LYS A 204 45.51 12.30 -14.23
N ALA A 205 45.18 11.06 -14.55
CA ALA A 205 44.14 10.33 -13.83
C ALA A 205 44.52 10.05 -12.38
N TYR A 206 43.55 10.21 -11.46
CA TYR A 206 43.72 9.76 -10.09
C TYR A 206 43.66 8.22 -10.04
N TYR A 207 44.59 7.61 -9.32
CA TYR A 207 44.53 6.18 -9.03
C TYR A 207 44.63 5.95 -7.52
N PRO A 208 43.64 5.28 -6.89
CA PRO A 208 42.31 4.96 -7.42
C PRO A 208 41.40 6.20 -7.50
N CYS A 209 40.61 6.34 -8.56
CA CYS A 209 39.74 7.50 -8.76
C CYS A 209 38.45 7.44 -7.91
N GLY A 210 37.85 8.62 -7.71
CA GLY A 210 36.54 8.77 -7.10
C GLY A 210 36.52 9.02 -5.59
N LEU A 211 35.34 9.43 -5.10
CA LEU A 211 35.11 9.85 -3.72
C LEU A 211 35.35 8.75 -2.68
N ILE A 212 35.00 7.50 -3.02
CA ILE A 212 35.13 6.38 -2.08
C ILE A 212 36.60 6.15 -1.75
N ALA A 213 37.43 5.98 -2.78
CA ALA A 213 38.86 5.79 -2.64
C ALA A 213 39.54 6.97 -1.95
N ASN A 214 39.23 8.20 -2.38
CA ASN A 214 39.83 9.41 -1.82
C ASN A 214 39.60 9.55 -0.31
N SER A 215 38.41 9.19 0.18
CA SER A 215 38.04 9.38 1.59
C SER A 215 38.29 8.15 2.47
N ILE A 216 39.20 7.26 2.08
CA ILE A 216 39.58 6.10 2.89
C ILE A 216 39.94 6.48 4.32
N PHE A 217 39.40 5.71 5.27
CA PHE A 217 39.79 5.80 6.67
C PHE A 217 41.29 5.48 6.80
N ASN A 218 42.06 6.45 7.27
CA ASN A 218 43.52 6.43 7.20
C ASN A 218 44.21 6.42 8.57
N ASP A 219 43.48 6.36 9.69
CA ASP A 219 44.09 6.10 11.00
C ASP A 219 44.72 4.71 10.99
N THR A 220 45.92 4.59 11.58
CA THR A 220 46.62 3.31 11.70
C THR A 220 46.37 2.73 13.08
N LEU A 221 45.71 1.57 13.11
CA LEU A 221 45.39 0.85 14.35
C LEU A 221 46.44 -0.23 14.58
N ASN A 222 47.20 -0.14 15.68
CA ASN A 222 48.23 -1.13 16.01
C ASN A 222 47.64 -2.25 16.87
N SER A 223 48.31 -3.41 16.89
CA SER A 223 47.93 -4.52 17.77
C SER A 223 48.03 -4.11 19.26
N PRO A 224 47.03 -4.42 20.10
CA PRO A 224 47.10 -4.15 21.54
C PRO A 224 48.26 -4.90 22.21
N LYS A 225 48.87 -4.29 23.22
CA LYS A 225 49.95 -4.88 24.04
C LYS A 225 49.46 -5.04 25.48
N LEU A 226 49.55 -6.23 26.04
CA LEU A 226 49.24 -6.50 27.45
C LEU A 226 50.34 -5.90 28.32
N VAL A 227 50.00 -4.93 29.17
CA VAL A 227 50.94 -4.21 30.04
C VAL A 227 50.91 -4.67 31.50
N ASN A 228 49.92 -5.49 31.88
CA ASN A 228 49.80 -6.05 33.24
C ASN A 228 50.12 -7.56 33.23
N ALA A 229 51.37 -7.90 32.93
CA ALA A 229 51.87 -9.25 33.15
C ALA A 229 52.49 -9.32 34.56
N ALA A 230 52.00 -10.24 35.39
CA ALA A 230 52.53 -10.41 36.74
C ALA A 230 54.06 -10.68 36.69
N GLY A 231 54.85 -9.93 37.47
CA GLY A 231 56.26 -10.22 37.71
C GLY A 231 57.29 -9.59 36.75
N ASN A 232 57.25 -8.27 36.51
CA ASN A 232 58.27 -7.54 35.72
C ASN A 232 58.46 -8.09 34.28
N THR A 233 57.48 -8.81 33.77
CA THR A 233 57.51 -9.37 32.41
C THR A 233 57.27 -8.26 31.38
N PRO A 234 58.05 -8.23 30.28
CA PRO A 234 57.88 -7.21 29.25
C PRO A 234 56.50 -7.30 28.62
N ALA A 235 55.95 -6.14 28.22
CA ALA A 235 54.61 -6.06 27.63
C ALA A 235 54.45 -7.03 26.46
N GLN A 236 53.45 -7.91 26.53
CA GLN A 236 53.26 -8.97 25.55
C GLN A 236 52.30 -8.49 24.45
N PRO A 237 52.70 -8.49 23.16
CA PRO A 237 51.80 -8.08 22.08
C PRO A 237 50.71 -9.14 21.87
N TYR A 238 49.45 -8.70 21.84
CA TYR A 238 48.33 -9.49 21.34
C TYR A 238 48.24 -9.27 19.84
N VAL A 239 48.96 -10.10 19.09
CA VAL A 239 49.15 -9.93 17.65
C VAL A 239 47.81 -10.10 16.93
N MET A 240 47.37 -9.07 16.21
CA MET A 240 46.20 -9.14 15.34
C MET A 240 46.64 -8.92 13.89
N THR A 241 46.05 -9.67 12.97
CA THR A 241 46.36 -9.57 11.54
C THR A 241 45.36 -8.67 10.81
N ASN A 242 45.85 -7.96 9.80
CA ASN A 242 45.03 -7.23 8.81
C ASN A 242 44.74 -8.07 7.56
N ARG A 243 45.03 -9.38 7.60
CA ARG A 243 44.76 -10.33 6.52
C ARG A 243 43.45 -11.07 6.73
N SER A 244 42.82 -11.50 5.64
CA SER A 244 41.51 -12.15 5.63
C SER A 244 40.42 -11.32 6.33
N ILE A 245 40.51 -9.99 6.28
CA ILE A 245 39.49 -9.06 6.80
C ILE A 245 38.46 -8.69 5.72
N ALA A 246 38.85 -8.78 4.44
CA ALA A 246 37.93 -8.61 3.31
C ALA A 246 37.25 -9.94 2.96
N TRP A 247 36.06 -9.85 2.36
CA TRP A 247 35.38 -11.03 1.83
C TRP A 247 36.15 -11.55 0.61
N SER A 248 36.31 -12.87 0.50
CA SER A 248 37.03 -13.47 -0.63
C SER A 248 36.43 -13.10 -2.00
N SER A 249 35.10 -12.95 -2.07
CA SER A 249 34.40 -12.45 -3.26
C SER A 249 34.78 -11.01 -3.60
N ASP A 250 34.86 -10.14 -2.58
CA ASP A 250 35.20 -8.73 -2.76
C ASP A 250 36.68 -8.59 -3.14
N ALA A 251 37.57 -9.29 -2.45
CA ALA A 251 39.00 -9.31 -2.73
C ALA A 251 39.30 -9.75 -4.18
N SER A 252 38.49 -10.66 -4.73
CA SER A 252 38.66 -11.12 -6.11
C SER A 252 38.45 -10.03 -7.17
N LEU A 253 37.71 -8.96 -6.85
CA LEU A 253 37.42 -7.84 -7.75
C LEU A 253 38.62 -6.90 -7.91
N TYR A 254 39.55 -6.90 -6.96
CA TYR A 254 40.72 -6.03 -6.97
C TYR A 254 41.93 -6.78 -7.50
N LYS A 255 42.64 -6.19 -8.45
CA LYS A 255 43.89 -6.74 -9.00
C LYS A 255 45.00 -5.71 -8.93
N LYS A 256 46.25 -6.20 -9.00
CA LYS A 256 47.40 -5.33 -9.18
C LYS A 256 47.26 -4.54 -10.47
N THR A 257 47.52 -3.25 -10.39
CA THR A 257 47.38 -2.36 -11.54
C THR A 257 48.45 -2.56 -12.59
N LYS A 258 48.09 -2.25 -13.84
CA LYS A 258 48.99 -2.19 -15.00
C LYS A 258 49.54 -0.78 -15.27
N TYR A 259 49.13 0.24 -14.50
CA TYR A 259 49.70 1.59 -14.63
C TYR A 259 51.18 1.60 -14.22
N THR A 260 51.98 2.46 -14.85
CA THR A 260 53.30 2.86 -14.33
C THR A 260 53.15 4.04 -13.37
N ASN A 261 54.16 4.26 -12.51
CA ASN A 261 54.13 5.28 -11.45
C ASN A 261 53.89 6.70 -12.00
N GLU A 262 54.32 6.98 -13.23
CA GLU A 262 54.26 8.32 -13.83
C GLU A 262 52.91 8.63 -14.52
N GLN A 263 52.14 7.58 -14.86
CA GLN A 263 50.91 7.69 -15.64
C GLN A 263 49.73 8.25 -14.83
N VAL A 264 49.77 8.08 -13.52
CA VAL A 264 48.66 8.40 -12.61
C VAL A 264 49.14 9.22 -11.42
N ALA A 265 48.21 9.88 -10.74
CA ALA A 265 48.47 10.66 -9.55
C ALA A 265 47.68 10.09 -8.34
N PRO A 266 48.20 10.26 -7.11
CA PRO A 266 47.46 9.90 -5.91
C PRO A 266 46.25 10.83 -5.70
N PRO A 267 45.14 10.33 -5.10
CA PRO A 267 43.99 11.16 -4.76
C PRO A 267 44.35 12.31 -3.80
N PRO A 268 43.60 13.43 -3.80
CA PRO A 268 43.94 14.60 -2.98
C PRO A 268 44.17 14.33 -1.49
N ASN A 269 43.35 13.47 -0.86
CA ASN A 269 43.48 13.15 0.57
C ASN A 269 44.59 12.12 0.84
N TRP A 270 45.23 11.59 -0.20
CA TRP A 270 46.33 10.63 -0.09
C TRP A 270 47.69 11.31 -0.17
N ILE A 271 47.76 12.60 -0.54
CA ILE A 271 49.00 13.35 -0.79
C ILE A 271 49.98 13.30 0.39
N LYS A 272 49.49 13.33 1.63
CA LYS A 272 50.37 13.21 2.82
C LYS A 272 51.11 11.88 2.89
N ARG A 273 50.47 10.80 2.42
CA ARG A 273 50.99 9.44 2.45
C ARG A 273 51.79 9.12 1.18
N TYR A 274 51.34 9.67 0.06
CA TYR A 274 51.91 9.56 -1.27
C TYR A 274 51.99 10.95 -1.90
N PRO A 275 53.09 11.71 -1.70
CA PRO A 275 53.25 13.01 -2.35
C PRO A 275 53.23 12.87 -3.88
N ASN A 276 53.89 11.84 -4.38
CA ASN A 276 53.81 11.34 -5.74
C ASN A 276 54.11 9.83 -5.75
N TYR A 277 53.73 9.11 -6.79
CA TYR A 277 54.18 7.74 -6.98
C TYR A 277 55.59 7.72 -7.55
N THR A 278 56.51 7.01 -6.88
CA THR A 278 57.91 6.85 -7.30
C THR A 278 58.34 5.39 -7.17
N ASP A 279 59.53 5.03 -7.62
CA ASP A 279 60.03 3.66 -7.48
C ASP A 279 60.27 3.27 -6.00
N GLU A 280 60.61 4.24 -5.15
CA GLU A 280 60.73 4.04 -3.70
C GLU A 280 59.36 3.95 -3.00
N HIS A 281 58.37 4.70 -3.49
CA HIS A 281 57.00 4.71 -2.96
C HIS A 281 55.99 4.46 -4.10
N PRO A 282 55.91 3.21 -4.59
CA PRO A 282 55.14 2.88 -5.78
C PRO A 282 53.64 2.89 -5.51
N ILE A 283 52.87 2.79 -6.61
CA ILE A 283 51.42 2.62 -6.55
C ILE A 283 51.05 1.44 -5.64
N PRO A 284 50.13 1.60 -4.66
CA PRO A 284 49.75 0.52 -3.77
C PRO A 284 49.05 -0.63 -4.50
N ASP A 285 49.41 -1.87 -4.15
CA ASP A 285 48.77 -3.07 -4.69
C ASP A 285 47.41 -3.30 -4.00
N LEU A 286 46.35 -2.85 -4.67
CA LEU A 286 44.97 -2.96 -4.17
C LEU A 286 44.50 -4.41 -3.99
N SER A 287 45.14 -5.40 -4.63
CA SER A 287 44.80 -6.81 -4.44
C SER A 287 45.23 -7.34 -3.08
N GLN A 288 46.30 -6.77 -2.52
CA GLN A 288 46.84 -7.11 -1.20
C GLN A 288 46.40 -6.11 -0.12
N TYR A 289 45.77 -4.99 -0.50
CA TYR A 289 45.39 -3.95 0.44
C TYR A 289 43.96 -4.17 0.96
N GLU A 290 43.77 -5.13 1.86
CA GLU A 290 42.44 -5.55 2.32
C GLU A 290 41.67 -4.45 3.06
N GLU A 291 42.36 -3.55 3.79
CA GLU A 291 41.74 -2.40 4.46
C GLU A 291 41.06 -1.47 3.45
N PHE A 292 41.68 -1.29 2.27
CA PHE A 292 41.08 -0.55 1.16
C PHE A 292 39.85 -1.29 0.63
N GLN A 293 39.91 -2.60 0.46
CA GLN A 293 38.78 -3.40 -0.02
C GLN A 293 37.58 -3.33 0.95
N VAL A 294 37.84 -3.40 2.26
CA VAL A 294 36.83 -3.22 3.31
C VAL A 294 36.22 -1.82 3.26
N TRP A 295 37.01 -0.78 3.00
CA TRP A 295 36.51 0.59 2.85
C TRP A 295 35.60 0.74 1.63
N MET A 296 36.04 0.24 0.48
CA MET A 296 35.33 0.34 -0.80
C MET A 296 33.94 -0.31 -0.78
N ARG A 297 33.72 -1.31 0.08
CA ARG A 297 32.40 -1.86 0.34
C ARG A 297 31.56 -0.91 1.19
N THR A 298 30.85 0.02 0.56
CA THR A 298 30.07 1.07 1.25
C THR A 298 29.05 0.54 2.25
N ALA A 299 28.91 1.21 3.40
CA ALA A 299 27.88 0.92 4.39
C ALA A 299 26.50 1.50 4.00
N GLY A 300 25.43 0.85 4.43
CA GLY A 300 24.04 1.28 4.15
C GLY A 300 23.51 2.40 5.06
N LEU A 301 24.18 2.65 6.20
CA LEU A 301 23.78 3.63 7.21
C LEU A 301 24.94 4.60 7.49
N PRO A 302 24.67 5.83 7.98
CA PRO A 302 25.70 6.82 8.30
C PRO A 302 26.53 6.48 9.54
N THR A 303 26.05 5.55 10.36
CA THR A 303 26.81 4.97 11.46
C THR A 303 27.11 3.51 11.14
N PHE A 304 28.39 3.17 11.05
CA PHE A 304 28.83 1.85 10.64
C PHE A 304 30.16 1.48 11.29
N SER A 305 30.43 0.17 11.33
CA SER A 305 31.70 -0.38 11.75
C SER A 305 32.37 -1.11 10.59
N LYS A 306 33.69 -1.05 10.51
CA LYS A 306 34.51 -1.73 9.49
C LYS A 306 35.62 -2.50 10.19
N LEU A 307 35.88 -3.71 9.71
CA LEU A 307 36.90 -4.58 10.30
C LEU A 307 38.29 -4.04 9.93
N ALA A 308 39.16 -3.90 10.94
CA ALA A 308 40.54 -3.46 10.74
C ALA A 308 41.53 -4.58 11.02
N LEU A 309 41.42 -5.22 12.19
CA LEU A 309 42.28 -6.33 12.58
C LEU A 309 41.45 -7.50 13.12
N ARG A 310 41.97 -8.72 13.00
CA ARG A 310 41.38 -9.94 13.57
C ARG A 310 42.46 -10.82 14.18
N ASN A 311 42.12 -11.58 15.21
CA ASN A 311 42.89 -12.72 15.71
C ASN A 311 41.93 -13.90 15.87
N ASP A 312 42.23 -15.02 15.21
CA ASP A 312 41.37 -16.20 15.18
C ASP A 312 41.86 -17.35 16.06
N ASP A 313 43.05 -17.23 16.63
CA ASP A 313 43.77 -18.34 17.25
C ASP A 313 43.95 -18.11 18.76
N ASP A 314 44.30 -16.90 19.17
CA ASP A 314 44.66 -16.58 20.54
C ASP A 314 43.48 -16.01 21.34
N LYS A 315 43.37 -16.45 22.59
CA LYS A 315 42.49 -15.81 23.57
C LYS A 315 43.08 -14.47 24.04
N MET A 316 42.24 -13.46 24.17
CA MET A 316 42.62 -12.20 24.81
C MET A 316 42.37 -12.33 26.32
N THR A 317 43.44 -12.48 27.11
CA THR A 317 43.36 -12.70 28.56
C THR A 317 42.89 -11.47 29.32
N ALA A 318 42.29 -11.66 30.50
CA ALA A 318 41.97 -10.54 31.39
C ALA A 318 43.23 -9.76 31.78
N GLY A 319 43.17 -8.43 31.71
CA GLY A 319 44.34 -7.59 31.98
C GLY A 319 44.21 -6.18 31.41
N ILE A 320 45.26 -5.38 31.56
CA ILE A 320 45.32 -4.03 31.01
C ILE A 320 46.07 -4.08 29.69
N TYR A 321 45.43 -3.58 28.63
CA TYR A 321 46.00 -3.49 27.31
C TYR A 321 46.29 -2.03 26.96
N GLN A 322 47.35 -1.82 26.20
CA GLN A 322 47.71 -0.54 25.62
C GLN A 322 47.70 -0.67 24.09
N MET A 323 47.09 0.29 23.40
CA MET A 323 47.04 0.34 21.94
C MET A 323 47.39 1.73 21.45
N GLU A 324 48.23 1.80 20.42
CA GLU A 324 48.62 3.04 19.77
C GLU A 324 47.79 3.21 18.49
N ILE A 325 47.24 4.41 18.32
CA ILE A 325 46.49 4.80 17.14
C ILE A 325 47.18 6.02 16.54
N TYR A 326 47.60 5.93 15.29
CA TYR A 326 48.10 7.07 14.54
C TYR A 326 46.92 7.80 13.91
N ASP A 327 46.66 9.02 14.37
CA ASP A 327 45.47 9.80 14.04
C ASP A 327 45.70 10.63 12.77
N PHE A 328 45.11 10.21 11.65
CA PHE A 328 45.21 10.87 10.35
C PHE A 328 43.85 11.32 9.79
N PHE A 329 42.74 10.80 10.32
CA PHE A 329 41.39 10.94 9.78
C PHE A 329 40.59 11.98 10.57
N PRO A 330 40.43 13.22 10.05
CA PRO A 330 39.74 14.28 10.77
C PRO A 330 38.21 14.11 10.66
N VAL A 331 37.56 13.79 11.78
CA VAL A 331 36.10 13.66 11.85
C VAL A 331 35.38 14.97 12.17
N SER A 332 36.12 15.99 12.60
CA SER A 332 35.61 17.34 12.90
C SER A 332 35.08 18.08 11.67
N VAL A 333 35.46 17.66 10.46
CA VAL A 333 35.04 18.30 9.20
C VAL A 333 33.54 18.08 8.91
N TYR A 334 32.93 17.07 9.52
CA TYR A 334 31.55 16.67 9.27
C TYR A 334 30.76 16.33 10.55
N ASP A 335 31.22 16.82 11.70
CA ASP A 335 30.59 16.60 13.02
C ASP A 335 30.31 15.11 13.29
N GLY A 336 31.27 14.25 12.99
CA GLY A 336 31.21 12.82 13.27
C GLY A 336 32.09 12.42 14.45
N THR A 337 31.96 11.15 14.84
CA THR A 337 32.85 10.52 15.83
C THR A 337 33.53 9.29 15.27
N LYS A 338 34.72 9.00 15.80
CA LYS A 338 35.47 7.78 15.53
C LYS A 338 35.77 7.03 16.82
N SER A 339 35.51 5.73 16.79
CA SER A 339 35.71 4.85 17.95
C SER A 339 36.37 3.55 17.51
N ILE A 340 37.13 2.95 18.41
CA ILE A 340 37.50 1.54 18.27
C ILE A 340 36.39 0.68 18.84
N LEU A 341 36.23 -0.52 18.31
CA LEU A 341 35.28 -1.52 18.79
C LEU A 341 35.96 -2.88 18.75
N ILE A 342 36.32 -3.39 19.92
CA ILE A 342 36.76 -4.78 20.09
C ILE A 342 35.50 -5.61 20.33
N SER A 343 35.27 -6.65 19.53
CA SER A 343 34.08 -7.49 19.64
C SER A 343 34.37 -8.94 19.30
N THR A 344 33.70 -9.88 19.98
CA THR A 344 33.57 -11.26 19.50
C THR A 344 32.41 -11.38 18.49
N ARG A 345 32.30 -12.54 17.84
CA ARG A 345 31.12 -12.88 17.02
C ARG A 345 30.29 -13.99 17.68
N SER A 346 28.98 -13.87 17.55
CA SER A 346 28.04 -14.98 17.74
C SER A 346 27.62 -15.55 16.39
N VAL A 347 26.79 -16.61 16.39
CA VAL A 347 26.17 -17.16 15.18
C VAL A 347 25.30 -16.16 14.41
N VAL A 348 24.86 -15.07 15.07
CA VAL A 348 24.01 -14.02 14.47
C VAL A 348 24.86 -12.78 14.10
N GLY A 349 26.16 -12.80 14.36
CA GLY A 349 27.06 -11.66 14.20
C GLY A 349 27.39 -10.96 15.52
N GLY A 350 27.47 -9.63 15.51
CA GLY A 350 27.79 -8.81 16.68
C GLY A 350 26.63 -8.68 17.69
N LYS A 351 26.83 -7.89 18.74
CA LYS A 351 25.81 -7.63 19.76
C LYS A 351 24.66 -6.82 19.14
N ASN A 352 23.49 -7.45 18.99
CA ASN A 352 22.27 -6.80 18.55
C ASN A 352 21.04 -7.51 19.13
N SER A 353 20.43 -6.90 20.14
CA SER A 353 19.24 -7.45 20.81
C SER A 353 17.95 -7.24 20.02
N PHE A 354 17.92 -6.37 19.01
CA PHE A 354 16.69 -6.00 18.30
C PHE A 354 15.96 -7.22 17.70
N LEU A 355 16.70 -8.08 16.99
CA LEU A 355 16.09 -9.25 16.36
C LEU A 355 15.50 -10.20 17.40
N GLY A 356 16.22 -10.45 18.50
CA GLY A 356 15.72 -11.27 19.60
C GLY A 356 14.47 -10.67 20.26
N ILE A 357 14.47 -9.36 20.56
CA ILE A 357 13.31 -8.64 21.12
C ILE A 357 12.11 -8.74 20.16
N ALA A 358 12.32 -8.53 18.87
CA ALA A 358 11.26 -8.59 17.87
C ALA A 358 10.60 -9.99 17.81
N TYR A 359 11.40 -11.06 17.82
CA TYR A 359 10.88 -12.43 17.82
C TYR A 359 10.11 -12.76 19.11
N VAL A 360 10.62 -12.35 20.28
CA VAL A 360 9.91 -12.54 21.56
C VAL A 360 8.62 -11.73 21.61
N ALA A 361 8.63 -10.48 21.12
CA ALA A 361 7.45 -9.61 21.10
C ALA A 361 6.37 -10.16 20.16
N ILE A 362 6.73 -10.58 18.95
CA ILE A 362 5.80 -11.19 17.99
C ILE A 362 5.30 -12.53 18.52
N GLY A 363 6.18 -13.36 19.08
CA GLY A 363 5.80 -14.64 19.68
C GLY A 363 4.82 -14.46 20.84
N GLY A 364 5.08 -13.50 21.73
CA GLY A 364 4.21 -13.13 22.83
C GLY A 364 2.86 -12.59 22.36
N LEU A 365 2.85 -11.69 21.37
CA LEU A 365 1.63 -11.17 20.76
C LEU A 365 0.78 -12.30 20.15
N CYS A 366 1.40 -13.25 19.44
CA CYS A 366 0.71 -14.41 18.88
C CYS A 366 0.07 -15.30 19.96
N ILE A 367 0.76 -15.53 21.09
CA ILE A 367 0.22 -16.31 22.21
C ILE A 367 -0.94 -15.56 22.88
N VAL A 368 -0.81 -14.25 23.10
CA VAL A 368 -1.87 -13.42 23.70
C VAL A 368 -3.11 -13.38 22.79
N LEU A 369 -2.94 -13.10 21.49
CA LEU A 369 -4.03 -13.11 20.53
C LEU A 369 -4.65 -14.52 20.39
N GLY A 370 -3.82 -15.57 20.40
CA GLY A 370 -4.28 -16.95 20.40
C GLY A 370 -5.14 -17.28 21.62
N ALA A 371 -4.72 -16.86 22.82
CA ALA A 371 -5.48 -17.04 24.06
C ALA A 371 -6.78 -16.22 24.06
N LEU A 372 -6.74 -14.95 23.64
CA LEU A 372 -7.92 -14.09 23.53
C LEU A 372 -8.94 -14.64 22.52
N PHE A 373 -8.50 -15.10 21.34
CA PHE A 373 -9.39 -15.68 20.34
C PHE A 373 -9.91 -17.06 20.77
N THR A 374 -9.12 -17.85 21.51
CA THR A 374 -9.60 -19.11 22.11
C THR A 374 -10.67 -18.82 23.16
N LEU A 375 -10.44 -17.86 24.05
CA LEU A 375 -11.42 -17.42 25.05
C LEU A 375 -12.69 -16.87 24.39
N ALA A 376 -12.56 -16.03 23.38
CA ALA A 376 -13.70 -15.51 22.61
C ALA A 376 -14.48 -16.65 21.92
N HIS A 377 -13.78 -17.65 21.39
CA HIS A 377 -14.40 -18.83 20.78
C HIS A 377 -15.12 -19.73 21.81
N LEU A 378 -14.59 -19.84 23.03
CA LEU A 378 -15.22 -20.60 24.13
C LEU A 378 -16.42 -19.89 24.74
N ILE A 379 -16.35 -18.56 24.92
CA ILE A 379 -17.44 -17.73 25.47
C ILE A 379 -18.57 -17.55 24.45
N ARG A 380 -18.22 -17.42 23.17
CA ARG A 380 -19.18 -17.34 22.05
C ARG A 380 -18.78 -18.35 20.98
N PRO A 381 -19.12 -19.65 21.14
CA PRO A 381 -18.91 -20.64 20.10
C PRO A 381 -19.83 -20.29 18.94
N SER A 382 -19.33 -19.50 18.00
CA SER A 382 -20.01 -19.37 16.71
C SER A 382 -19.97 -20.76 16.08
N LEU A 383 -21.12 -21.42 15.97
CA LEU A 383 -21.27 -22.64 15.20
C LEU A 383 -20.47 -22.51 13.91
N ALA A 384 -19.37 -23.27 13.82
CA ALA A 384 -18.59 -23.43 12.60
C ALA A 384 -19.50 -24.16 11.61
N GLY A 385 -20.22 -23.37 10.80
CA GLY A 385 -21.31 -23.83 9.96
C GLY A 385 -22.36 -22.76 9.63
N ILE A 386 -22.33 -21.59 10.28
CA ILE A 386 -23.14 -20.43 9.86
C ILE A 386 -22.19 -19.29 9.49
N PRO A 387 -22.23 -18.76 8.25
CA PRO A 387 -21.40 -17.64 7.86
C PRO A 387 -21.67 -16.43 8.78
N LYS A 388 -20.60 -15.90 9.40
CA LYS A 388 -20.56 -14.53 9.95
C LYS A 388 -19.84 -13.55 9.01
N TYR A 389 -19.79 -13.86 7.71
CA TYR A 389 -20.41 -12.89 6.83
C TYR A 389 -21.90 -13.02 7.16
N ARG A 390 -22.46 -12.10 7.95
CA ARG A 390 -23.84 -11.77 7.58
C ARG A 390 -23.68 -11.38 6.12
N PRO A 391 -24.35 -12.04 5.18
CA PRO A 391 -24.57 -11.37 3.92
C PRO A 391 -24.99 -9.97 4.34
N ILE A 392 -24.45 -8.93 3.71
CA ILE A 392 -25.37 -7.84 3.46
C ILE A 392 -26.48 -8.59 2.71
N HIS A 393 -27.52 -9.02 3.42
CA HIS A 393 -28.83 -9.11 2.85
C HIS A 393 -28.95 -7.68 2.38
N ARG A 394 -28.59 -7.46 1.11
CA ARG A 394 -28.87 -6.21 0.42
C ARG A 394 -30.38 -6.30 0.35
N SER A 395 -30.97 -5.84 1.43
CA SER A 395 -32.37 -5.67 1.66
C SER A 395 -32.36 -4.20 1.93
N CYS A 396 -32.69 -3.44 0.90
CA CYS A 396 -33.01 -2.04 1.03
C CYS A 396 -33.99 -1.93 2.19
N GLY A 397 -33.76 -1.00 3.12
CA GLY A 397 -34.58 -0.85 4.32
C GLY A 397 -35.99 -0.32 4.02
N VAL A 398 -36.34 -0.15 2.75
CA VAL A 398 -37.65 0.25 2.26
C VAL A 398 -38.69 -0.81 2.62
N ALA A 399 -39.80 -0.37 3.21
CA ALA A 399 -40.92 -1.24 3.51
C ALA A 399 -41.53 -1.81 2.22
N ALA A 400 -42.16 -2.98 2.31
CA ALA A 400 -42.91 -3.53 1.19
C ALA A 400 -43.94 -2.50 0.66
N PRO A 401 -44.12 -2.40 -0.67
CA PRO A 401 -45.07 -1.45 -1.24
C PRO A 401 -46.48 -1.70 -0.71
N SER A 402 -47.23 -0.61 -0.50
CA SER A 402 -48.62 -0.70 -0.07
C SER A 402 -49.46 -1.42 -1.14
N LYS A 403 -50.60 -1.98 -0.74
CA LYS A 403 -51.55 -2.60 -1.68
C LYS A 403 -52.02 -1.60 -2.74
N ASP A 404 -52.19 -0.33 -2.36
CA ASP A 404 -52.59 0.75 -3.26
C ASP A 404 -51.50 1.09 -4.28
N LEU A 405 -50.24 1.12 -3.85
CA LEU A 405 -49.13 1.37 -4.77
C LEU A 405 -48.96 0.18 -5.72
N LEU A 406 -48.99 -1.06 -5.22
CA LEU A 406 -48.95 -2.26 -6.06
C LEU A 406 -50.12 -2.32 -7.06
N SER A 407 -51.34 -1.97 -6.64
CA SER A 407 -52.49 -1.92 -7.55
C SER A 407 -52.33 -0.83 -8.61
N THR A 408 -51.74 0.31 -8.25
CA THR A 408 -51.39 1.36 -9.20
C THR A 408 -50.36 0.88 -10.21
N HIS A 409 -49.31 0.18 -9.78
CA HIS A 409 -48.30 -0.37 -10.70
C HIS A 409 -48.90 -1.38 -11.68
N ARG A 410 -49.79 -2.26 -11.21
CA ARG A 410 -50.56 -3.21 -12.05
C ARG A 410 -51.50 -2.51 -13.02
N TYR A 411 -52.15 -1.43 -12.58
CA TYR A 411 -53.02 -0.64 -13.44
C TYR A 411 -52.22 0.07 -14.54
N LEU A 412 -51.19 0.82 -14.14
CA LEU A 412 -50.30 1.54 -15.07
C LEU A 412 -49.57 0.59 -16.01
N GLN A 413 -49.29 -0.64 -15.60
CA GLN A 413 -48.75 -1.64 -16.51
C GLN A 413 -49.65 -1.83 -17.75
N THR A 414 -50.98 -1.87 -17.60
CA THR A 414 -51.90 -2.14 -18.72
C THR A 414 -52.53 -0.88 -19.33
N HIS A 415 -52.44 0.26 -18.63
CA HIS A 415 -53.11 1.51 -18.97
C HIS A 415 -52.16 2.72 -18.91
N GLU A 416 -50.85 2.52 -19.09
CA GLU A 416 -49.86 3.61 -19.12
C GLU A 416 -50.26 4.62 -20.21
N PRO A 417 -50.56 5.89 -19.89
CA PRO A 417 -50.98 6.86 -20.88
C PRO A 417 -49.87 7.10 -21.90
N LEU A 418 -50.16 6.86 -23.19
CA LEU A 418 -49.26 7.12 -24.31
C LEU A 418 -49.11 8.62 -24.60
N GLU A 419 -50.02 9.45 -24.09
CA GLU A 419 -50.03 10.91 -24.24
C GLU A 419 -49.47 11.62 -22.99
N ASN A 420 -48.34 11.17 -22.45
CA ASN A 420 -47.54 12.04 -21.58
C ASN A 420 -46.43 12.71 -22.43
N ASP A 421 -46.01 13.92 -22.09
CA ASP A 421 -45.02 14.68 -22.89
C ASP A 421 -43.65 13.97 -23.07
N LEU A 422 -43.41 12.81 -22.43
CA LEU A 422 -42.23 11.98 -22.68
C LEU A 422 -42.32 11.16 -23.98
N TRP A 423 -43.51 10.97 -24.55
CA TRP A 423 -43.76 10.10 -25.72
C TRP A 423 -43.70 10.84 -27.07
N ASN A 424 -43.38 12.13 -27.06
CA ASN A 424 -43.11 12.86 -28.29
C ASN A 424 -41.78 12.38 -28.91
N SER A 425 -41.86 11.81 -30.13
CA SER A 425 -40.71 11.26 -30.87
C SER A 425 -39.55 12.26 -31.05
N SER A 426 -39.84 13.56 -31.11
CA SER A 426 -38.84 14.62 -31.18
C SER A 426 -38.07 14.83 -29.88
N LEU A 427 -38.73 14.66 -28.72
CA LEU A 427 -38.10 14.68 -27.39
C LEU A 427 -37.29 13.41 -27.14
N ILE A 428 -37.78 12.23 -27.55
CA ILE A 428 -37.04 10.96 -27.49
C ILE A 428 -35.75 11.03 -28.32
N ALA A 429 -35.82 11.55 -29.56
CA ALA A 429 -34.65 11.72 -30.42
C ALA A 429 -33.65 12.76 -29.87
N ALA A 430 -34.13 13.82 -29.22
CA ALA A 430 -33.27 14.78 -28.51
C ALA A 430 -32.57 14.14 -27.29
N ARG A 431 -33.26 13.25 -26.56
CA ARG A 431 -32.76 12.54 -25.37
C ARG A 431 -31.68 11.49 -25.69
N HIS A 432 -31.81 10.76 -26.79
CA HIS A 432 -30.81 9.79 -27.26
C HIS A 432 -29.67 10.42 -28.07
N SER A 433 -29.65 11.75 -28.25
CA SER A 433 -28.62 12.44 -29.01
C SER A 433 -27.25 12.36 -28.33
N SER A 434 -26.19 12.18 -29.11
CA SER A 434 -24.80 12.25 -28.62
C SER A 434 -24.32 13.69 -28.36
N SER A 435 -25.04 14.71 -28.83
CA SER A 435 -24.63 16.11 -28.69
C SER A 435 -25.07 16.72 -27.36
N HIS A 436 -24.12 17.35 -26.66
CA HIS A 436 -24.34 17.95 -25.34
C HIS A 436 -25.35 19.12 -25.39
N GLU A 437 -25.33 19.91 -26.46
CA GLU A 437 -26.20 21.07 -26.67
C GLU A 437 -27.68 20.68 -26.88
N ARG A 438 -27.98 19.55 -27.55
CA ARG A 438 -29.38 19.06 -27.66
C ARG A 438 -29.91 18.52 -26.34
N ARG A 439 -29.08 17.85 -25.53
CA ARG A 439 -29.51 17.36 -24.21
C ARG A 439 -29.79 18.50 -23.23
N GLN A 440 -29.02 19.60 -23.29
CA GLN A 440 -29.23 20.77 -22.44
C GLN A 440 -30.51 21.57 -22.78
N SER A 441 -31.10 21.36 -23.96
CA SER A 441 -32.34 22.04 -24.38
C SER A 441 -33.64 21.42 -23.82
N LEU A 442 -33.55 20.36 -23.00
CA LEU A 442 -34.69 19.65 -22.43
C LEU A 442 -35.11 20.27 -21.09
N VAL A 443 -36.36 20.76 -21.00
CA VAL A 443 -36.96 21.25 -19.75
C VAL A 443 -37.50 20.06 -18.96
N ALA A 444 -37.27 20.04 -17.64
CA ALA A 444 -37.85 19.03 -16.75
C ALA A 444 -39.39 19.17 -16.72
N LEU A 445 -40.11 18.04 -16.78
CA LEU A 445 -41.58 18.03 -16.76
C LEU A 445 -42.15 18.46 -15.41
N PHE A 446 -41.43 18.15 -14.34
CA PHE A 446 -41.63 18.78 -13.04
C PHE A 446 -40.28 18.96 -12.37
N THR A 447 -40.21 19.98 -11.51
CA THR A 447 -39.03 20.25 -10.68
C THR A 447 -39.43 20.15 -9.22
N THR A 448 -38.70 19.32 -8.48
CA THR A 448 -38.92 19.08 -7.07
C THR A 448 -37.98 19.91 -6.22
N ASP A 449 -38.51 20.58 -5.20
CA ASP A 449 -37.70 21.20 -4.16
C ASP A 449 -37.04 20.15 -3.28
N THR A 450 -35.71 20.19 -3.22
CA THR A 450 -34.89 19.23 -2.50
C THR A 450 -34.20 19.90 -1.32
N TYR A 451 -34.42 19.34 -0.13
CA TYR A 451 -33.74 19.71 1.10
C TYR A 451 -32.77 18.61 1.51
N MET A 452 -31.52 18.98 1.76
CA MET A 452 -30.47 18.04 2.21
C MET A 452 -30.11 18.33 3.66
N HIS A 453 -30.41 17.38 4.55
CA HIS A 453 -30.13 17.47 5.97
C HIS A 453 -28.93 16.61 6.30
N ILE A 454 -27.81 17.22 6.67
CA ILE A 454 -26.60 16.52 7.13
C ILE A 454 -26.72 16.29 8.63
N VAL A 455 -26.86 15.04 9.04
CA VAL A 455 -27.07 14.63 10.42
C VAL A 455 -25.87 13.82 10.88
N SER A 456 -25.01 14.44 11.67
CA SER A 456 -23.75 13.83 12.13
C SER A 456 -23.80 13.48 13.61
N ASP A 457 -23.16 12.39 13.97
CA ASP A 457 -22.76 12.14 15.34
C ASP A 457 -21.62 13.10 15.73
N THR A 458 -21.41 13.25 17.03
CA THR A 458 -20.45 14.18 17.62
C THR A 458 -19.05 13.97 17.03
N ALA A 459 -18.63 12.71 16.83
CA ALA A 459 -17.31 12.39 16.29
C ALA A 459 -17.14 12.72 14.80
N SER A 460 -18.22 12.71 14.01
CA SER A 460 -18.18 13.05 12.57
C SER A 460 -18.49 14.52 12.28
N SER A 461 -18.99 15.26 13.27
CA SER A 461 -19.38 16.67 13.10
C SER A 461 -18.21 17.67 13.02
N SER A 462 -17.02 17.29 13.50
CA SER A 462 -15.82 18.13 13.45
C SER A 462 -15.17 18.10 12.07
N SER A 463 -14.74 19.24 11.54
CA SER A 463 -13.99 19.35 10.27
C SER A 463 -12.65 18.60 10.27
N SER A 464 -12.12 18.26 11.44
CA SER A 464 -10.92 17.42 11.58
C SER A 464 -11.20 15.92 11.45
N SER A 465 -12.47 15.51 11.44
CA SER A 465 -12.87 14.12 11.31
C SER A 465 -12.71 13.62 9.89
N THR A 466 -12.23 12.39 9.73
CA THR A 466 -12.17 11.72 8.42
C THR A 466 -13.56 11.44 7.83
N ASN A 467 -14.60 11.48 8.67
CA ASN A 467 -16.00 11.27 8.27
C ASN A 467 -16.78 12.58 8.12
N TYR A 468 -16.09 13.73 8.20
CA TYR A 468 -16.73 15.03 8.05
C TYR A 468 -17.24 15.23 6.63
N ILE A 469 -18.52 15.59 6.51
CA ILE A 469 -19.15 15.87 5.22
C ILE A 469 -18.84 17.31 4.83
N THR A 470 -18.04 17.49 3.78
CA THR A 470 -17.69 18.82 3.24
C THR A 470 -18.81 19.39 2.36
N ASP A 471 -18.85 20.71 2.19
CA ASP A 471 -19.82 21.33 1.28
C ASP A 471 -19.62 20.87 -0.17
N THR A 472 -18.38 20.57 -0.56
CA THR A 472 -18.06 19.96 -1.85
C THR A 472 -18.73 18.59 -2.03
N MET A 473 -18.76 17.75 -0.99
CA MET A 473 -19.47 16.47 -1.06
C MET A 473 -20.97 16.67 -1.24
N ILE A 474 -21.57 17.65 -0.54
CA ILE A 474 -22.99 17.99 -0.65
C ILE A 474 -23.33 18.45 -2.08
N GLN A 475 -22.53 19.37 -2.62
CA GLN A 475 -22.70 19.87 -3.99
C GLN A 475 -22.54 18.75 -5.01
N ASN A 476 -21.50 17.92 -4.88
CA ASN A 476 -21.27 16.79 -5.79
C ASN A 476 -22.41 15.78 -5.73
N GLN A 477 -22.93 15.48 -4.54
CA GLN A 477 -24.07 14.58 -4.37
C GLN A 477 -25.34 15.14 -5.01
N PHE A 478 -25.62 16.43 -4.84
CA PHE A 478 -26.76 17.10 -5.47
C PHE A 478 -26.63 17.08 -7.01
N ILE A 479 -25.45 17.41 -7.53
CA ILE A 479 -25.17 17.37 -8.97
C ILE A 479 -25.34 15.96 -9.52
N TYR A 480 -24.85 14.94 -8.81
CA TYR A 480 -25.03 13.54 -9.19
C TYR A 480 -26.51 13.19 -9.26
N LEU A 481 -27.28 13.47 -8.21
CA LEU A 481 -28.73 13.24 -8.17
C LEU A 481 -29.44 13.92 -9.35
N ALA A 482 -29.20 15.22 -9.58
CA ALA A 482 -29.84 15.95 -10.67
C ALA A 482 -29.53 15.35 -12.06
N ARG A 483 -28.29 14.91 -12.27
CA ARG A 483 -27.86 14.26 -13.52
C ARG A 483 -28.48 12.89 -13.72
N SER A 484 -28.58 12.07 -12.66
CA SER A 484 -29.15 10.72 -12.72
C SER A 484 -30.60 10.68 -13.22
N TYR A 485 -31.34 11.77 -13.01
CA TYR A 485 -32.76 11.91 -13.38
C TYR A 485 -33.01 12.75 -14.61
N THR A 486 -31.96 13.31 -15.24
CA THR A 486 -32.11 14.15 -16.43
C THR A 486 -32.80 13.38 -17.57
N ASN A 487 -32.45 12.11 -17.78
CA ASN A 487 -33.09 11.27 -18.80
C ASN A 487 -34.55 10.89 -18.47
N ALA A 488 -34.93 10.94 -17.19
CA ALA A 488 -36.31 10.78 -16.73
C ALA A 488 -37.12 12.08 -16.81
N SER A 489 -36.52 13.19 -17.28
CA SER A 489 -37.12 14.54 -17.31
C SER A 489 -37.64 15.03 -15.95
N ILE A 490 -36.99 14.60 -14.87
CA ILE A 490 -37.28 15.06 -13.50
C ILE A 490 -36.18 16.04 -13.08
N GLY A 491 -36.58 17.24 -12.69
CA GLY A 491 -35.69 18.30 -12.22
C GLY A 491 -35.63 18.33 -10.70
N PHE A 492 -34.50 18.77 -10.16
CA PHE A 492 -34.35 19.04 -8.74
C PHE A 492 -33.81 20.44 -8.53
N ARG A 493 -34.40 21.17 -7.58
CA ARG A 493 -33.93 22.47 -7.12
C ARG A 493 -33.45 22.35 -5.68
N LEU A 494 -32.19 22.69 -5.41
CA LEU A 494 -31.67 22.67 -4.04
C LEU A 494 -32.29 23.83 -3.25
N ALA A 495 -33.30 23.53 -2.44
CA ALA A 495 -34.07 24.51 -1.69
C ALA A 495 -33.45 24.85 -0.33
N GLY A 496 -32.65 23.94 0.24
CA GLY A 496 -31.91 24.21 1.47
C GLY A 496 -30.99 23.09 1.91
N VAL A 497 -29.97 23.45 2.69
CA VAL A 497 -29.06 22.51 3.34
C VAL A 497 -29.00 22.83 4.83
N THR A 498 -29.19 21.83 5.68
CA THR A 498 -29.03 21.99 7.14
C THR A 498 -27.94 21.05 7.65
N ARG A 499 -27.24 21.46 8.70
CA ARG A 499 -26.29 20.60 9.43
C ARG A 499 -26.76 20.47 10.87
N THR A 500 -26.82 19.25 11.37
CA THR A 500 -27.30 18.94 12.72
C THR A 500 -26.42 17.89 13.37
N THR A 501 -25.93 18.19 14.57
CA THR A 501 -25.19 17.22 15.38
C THR A 501 -26.14 16.58 16.38
N ASN A 502 -26.43 15.29 16.21
CA ASN A 502 -27.28 14.52 17.11
C ASN A 502 -26.96 13.03 16.98
N ASP A 503 -26.31 12.45 17.99
CA ASP A 503 -25.85 11.06 17.98
C ASP A 503 -27.00 10.04 17.84
N THR A 504 -28.18 10.34 18.37
CA THR A 504 -29.35 9.45 18.29
C THR A 504 -29.92 9.47 16.88
N TRP A 505 -30.05 10.65 16.27
CA TRP A 505 -30.51 10.77 14.90
C TRP A 505 -29.49 10.24 13.91
N ALA A 506 -28.20 10.51 14.09
CA ALA A 506 -27.13 10.03 13.20
C ALA A 506 -27.08 8.51 13.07
N ARG A 507 -27.57 7.77 14.07
CA ARG A 507 -27.66 6.30 14.08
C ARG A 507 -29.05 5.72 13.82
N ASN A 508 -29.98 6.54 13.34
CA ASN A 508 -31.37 6.12 13.09
C ASN A 508 -32.12 5.66 14.35
N GLY A 509 -31.75 6.17 15.52
CA GLY A 509 -32.39 5.83 16.80
C GLY A 509 -33.73 6.54 17.06
N ASP A 510 -34.02 7.61 16.33
CA ASP A 510 -35.27 8.39 16.41
C ASP A 510 -35.57 9.08 15.06
N ASP A 511 -35.90 8.28 14.03
CA ASP A 511 -36.23 8.78 12.69
C ASP A 511 -37.43 9.74 12.70
N ILE A 512 -38.47 9.38 13.45
CA ILE A 512 -39.71 10.14 13.52
C ILE A 512 -39.46 11.53 14.12
N GLY A 513 -38.73 11.61 15.25
CA GLY A 513 -38.38 12.88 15.88
C GLY A 513 -37.49 13.73 14.98
N MET A 514 -36.49 13.13 14.33
CA MET A 514 -35.61 13.79 13.36
C MET A 514 -36.41 14.42 12.22
N LYS A 515 -37.23 13.62 11.51
CA LYS A 515 -37.98 14.10 10.33
C LYS A 515 -39.05 15.11 10.71
N ARG A 516 -39.70 14.94 11.88
CA ARG A 516 -40.65 15.93 12.40
C ARG A 516 -39.98 17.30 12.57
N ALA A 517 -38.79 17.32 13.15
CA ALA A 517 -38.02 18.53 13.42
C ALA A 517 -37.43 19.17 12.16
N LEU A 518 -36.87 18.36 11.26
CA LEU A 518 -36.02 18.85 10.17
C LEU A 518 -36.75 19.01 8.83
N ARG A 519 -37.80 18.23 8.55
CA ARG A 519 -38.46 18.25 7.23
C ARG A 519 -38.82 19.69 6.83
N ALA A 520 -38.67 20.02 5.56
CA ALA A 520 -39.08 21.30 5.00
C ALA A 520 -39.95 21.11 3.75
N GLY A 521 -40.80 22.12 3.48
CA GLY A 521 -41.73 22.10 2.35
C GLY A 521 -42.98 21.23 2.55
N THR A 522 -43.64 20.94 1.43
CA THR A 522 -44.92 20.20 1.35
C THR A 522 -44.68 18.71 1.12
N TYR A 523 -45.71 17.93 0.77
CA TYR A 523 -45.56 16.52 0.41
C TYR A 523 -44.78 16.31 -0.90
N SER A 524 -44.84 17.28 -1.82
CA SER A 524 -44.08 17.27 -3.07
C SER A 524 -42.62 17.66 -2.90
N SER A 525 -42.19 18.14 -1.72
CA SER A 525 -40.78 18.47 -1.46
C SER A 525 -39.98 17.25 -1.01
N LEU A 526 -38.87 16.96 -1.70
CA LEU A 526 -37.96 15.89 -1.37
C LEU A 526 -37.06 16.30 -0.20
N ASN A 527 -37.05 15.48 0.85
CA ASN A 527 -36.17 15.66 2.01
C ASN A 527 -35.23 14.47 2.12
N ILE A 528 -33.93 14.73 2.10
CA ILE A 528 -32.88 13.71 2.18
C ILE A 528 -32.04 13.94 3.43
N TYR A 529 -31.99 12.94 4.30
CA TYR A 529 -31.28 12.93 5.57
C TYR A 529 -30.00 12.10 5.43
N TYR A 530 -28.86 12.77 5.30
CA TYR A 530 -27.55 12.14 5.24
C TYR A 530 -27.03 11.91 6.67
N GLN A 531 -27.10 10.66 7.12
CA GLN A 531 -26.75 10.24 8.48
C GLN A 531 -25.33 9.65 8.51
N SER A 532 -24.48 10.09 9.44
CA SER A 532 -23.09 9.61 9.54
C SER A 532 -22.94 8.14 9.93
N LEU A 533 -23.96 7.56 10.58
CA LEU A 533 -23.93 6.18 11.06
C LEU A 533 -25.29 5.49 10.86
N LEU A 534 -25.85 5.51 9.66
CA LEU A 534 -27.17 4.92 9.39
C LEU A 534 -27.21 3.41 9.74
N GLN A 535 -28.07 3.04 10.69
CA GLN A 535 -28.23 1.66 11.17
C GLN A 535 -29.69 1.17 11.05
N ALA A 536 -29.83 -0.14 10.93
CA ALA A 536 -31.12 -0.84 10.93
C ALA A 536 -31.74 -0.83 12.32
N GLY A 537 -33.00 -0.40 12.42
CA GLY A 537 -33.82 -0.59 13.62
C GLY A 537 -34.27 -2.04 13.79
N SER A 538 -34.91 -2.34 14.93
CA SER A 538 -35.45 -3.68 15.24
C SER A 538 -36.50 -4.19 14.25
N ASN A 539 -37.18 -3.27 13.57
CA ASN A 539 -38.28 -3.57 12.65
C ASN A 539 -37.86 -3.54 11.18
N THR A 540 -36.55 -3.45 10.89
CA THR A 540 -36.06 -3.38 9.51
C THR A 540 -36.23 -4.76 8.86
N PRO A 541 -37.03 -4.89 7.79
CA PRO A 541 -37.29 -6.18 7.16
C PRO A 541 -35.99 -6.83 6.64
N GLY A 542 -35.78 -8.10 6.97
CA GLY A 542 -34.64 -8.87 6.47
C GLY A 542 -33.25 -8.42 6.98
N VAL A 543 -33.16 -7.39 7.81
CA VAL A 543 -31.90 -6.82 8.31
C VAL A 543 -31.89 -6.80 9.83
N PRO A 544 -30.93 -7.46 10.49
CA PRO A 544 -30.86 -7.45 11.94
C PRO A 544 -30.58 -6.05 12.50
N ALA A 545 -31.18 -5.74 13.66
CA ALA A 545 -30.97 -4.49 14.37
C ALA A 545 -29.48 -4.16 14.57
N GLY A 546 -29.13 -2.88 14.40
CA GLY A 546 -27.76 -2.36 14.52
C GLY A 546 -26.86 -2.61 13.32
N SER A 547 -27.32 -3.30 12.27
CA SER A 547 -26.55 -3.45 11.03
C SER A 547 -26.49 -2.12 10.27
N THR A 548 -25.36 -1.79 9.65
CA THR A 548 -25.25 -0.59 8.79
C THR A 548 -26.16 -0.73 7.57
N LEU A 549 -26.92 0.33 7.26
CA LEU A 549 -27.70 0.45 6.03
C LEU A 549 -27.04 1.47 5.11
N LEU A 550 -27.13 1.25 3.79
CA LEU A 550 -26.70 2.26 2.81
C LEU A 550 -27.74 3.36 2.66
N GLY A 551 -29.03 2.99 2.63
CA GLY A 551 -30.13 3.92 2.60
C GLY A 551 -31.49 3.23 2.73
N PHE A 552 -32.54 4.05 2.86
CA PHE A 552 -33.94 3.69 2.65
C PHE A 552 -34.76 4.96 2.40
N CYS A 553 -35.83 4.88 1.60
CA CYS A 553 -36.83 5.95 1.47
C CYS A 553 -38.26 5.49 1.75
N SER A 554 -39.14 6.44 2.03
CA SER A 554 -40.57 6.20 1.95
C SER A 554 -41.03 6.04 0.50
N LEU A 555 -41.89 5.07 0.25
CA LEU A 555 -42.66 4.99 -0.99
C LEU A 555 -43.82 6.01 -0.96
N PRO A 556 -44.35 6.44 -2.12
CA PRO A 556 -45.54 7.30 -2.19
C PRO A 556 -46.74 6.68 -1.47
N ALA A 557 -47.50 7.52 -0.77
CA ALA A 557 -48.66 7.12 0.04
C ALA A 557 -49.94 7.74 -0.53
N SER A 558 -51.01 6.94 -0.62
CA SER A 558 -52.34 7.39 -1.04
C SER A 558 -52.95 8.39 -0.04
N GLY A 559 -53.83 9.25 -0.53
CA GLY A 559 -54.66 10.12 0.32
C GLY A 559 -53.95 11.35 0.91
N VAL A 560 -52.73 11.68 0.46
CA VAL A 560 -52.07 12.94 0.80
C VAL A 560 -52.43 14.00 -0.23
N THR A 561 -53.15 15.03 0.20
CA THR A 561 -53.59 16.17 -0.63
C THR A 561 -52.90 17.45 -0.17
N SER A 562 -53.13 18.54 -0.90
CA SER A 562 -52.66 19.88 -0.51
C SER A 562 -53.15 20.34 0.87
N THR A 563 -54.22 19.74 1.39
CA THR A 563 -54.83 20.06 2.70
C THR A 563 -54.43 19.12 3.83
N THR A 564 -53.71 18.03 3.53
CA THR A 564 -53.29 17.06 4.54
C THR A 564 -52.31 17.72 5.52
N PRO A 565 -52.53 17.63 6.84
CA PRO A 565 -51.62 18.21 7.81
C PRO A 565 -50.26 17.49 7.81
N ARG A 566 -49.19 18.26 7.97
CA ARG A 566 -47.80 17.77 8.02
C ARG A 566 -47.58 16.61 8.98
N SER A 567 -48.29 16.57 10.11
CA SER A 567 -48.21 15.48 11.08
C SER A 567 -48.54 14.10 10.48
N LEU A 568 -49.22 14.01 9.34
CA LEU A 568 -49.57 12.75 8.70
C LEU A 568 -48.53 12.27 7.66
N TYR A 569 -47.72 13.17 7.10
CA TYR A 569 -46.70 12.83 6.11
C TYR A 569 -45.26 13.16 6.54
N HIS A 570 -45.04 13.59 7.79
CA HIS A 570 -43.71 14.01 8.27
C HIS A 570 -42.62 12.94 8.17
N ILE A 571 -42.98 11.65 8.15
CA ILE A 571 -42.03 10.54 8.01
C ILE A 571 -41.54 10.32 6.57
N ASP A 572 -42.13 11.02 5.60
CA ASP A 572 -41.73 10.94 4.21
C ASP A 572 -40.31 11.52 3.99
N GLY A 573 -39.57 10.93 3.07
CA GLY A 573 -38.22 11.31 2.71
C GLY A 573 -37.25 10.14 2.71
N CYS A 574 -35.97 10.47 2.54
CA CYS A 574 -34.91 9.51 2.28
C CYS A 574 -33.83 9.58 3.33
N ASN A 575 -33.47 8.45 3.92
CA ASN A 575 -32.39 8.32 4.89
C ASN A 575 -31.21 7.64 4.22
N ILE A 576 -30.07 8.32 4.15
CA ILE A 576 -28.91 7.87 3.38
C ILE A 576 -27.67 7.88 4.28
N LEU A 577 -26.85 6.83 4.23
CA LEU A 577 -25.55 6.82 4.88
C LEU A 577 -24.64 7.84 4.20
N SER A 578 -24.16 8.85 4.91
CA SER A 578 -23.37 9.93 4.34
C SER A 578 -22.03 9.46 3.73
N GLY A 579 -21.52 8.29 4.16
CA GLY A 579 -20.36 7.64 3.57
C GLY A 579 -20.54 7.23 2.10
N THR A 580 -21.77 7.18 1.59
CA THR A 580 -22.10 6.87 0.18
C THR A 580 -22.04 8.08 -0.77
N MET A 581 -21.87 9.28 -0.21
CA MET A 581 -21.73 10.49 -1.03
C MET A 581 -20.44 10.44 -1.88
N PRO A 582 -20.38 11.16 -3.02
CA PRO A 582 -19.16 11.31 -3.81
C PRO A 582 -17.97 11.73 -2.94
N GLY A 583 -16.93 10.87 -2.88
CA GLY A 583 -15.74 11.10 -2.05
C GLY A 583 -15.86 10.60 -0.61
N GLY A 584 -16.95 9.93 -0.25
CA GLY A 584 -17.16 9.30 1.05
C GLY A 584 -16.36 8.00 1.24
N ASN A 585 -16.48 7.42 2.44
CA ASN A 585 -15.68 6.28 2.88
C ASN A 585 -16.30 4.89 2.55
N MET A 586 -17.50 4.85 1.94
CA MET A 586 -18.20 3.59 1.66
C MET A 586 -17.76 3.00 0.31
N GLN A 587 -16.67 2.23 0.29
CA GLN A 587 -16.10 1.66 -0.93
C GLN A 587 -17.12 0.89 -1.78
N GLY A 588 -17.14 1.19 -3.08
CA GLY A 588 -18.08 0.59 -4.05
C GLY A 588 -19.43 1.32 -4.15
N TYR A 589 -19.74 2.21 -3.21
CA TYR A 589 -21.01 2.97 -3.13
C TYR A 589 -20.78 4.46 -2.81
N ASN A 590 -19.57 4.97 -3.01
CA ASN A 590 -19.16 6.32 -2.63
C ASN A 590 -19.09 7.28 -3.82
N LEU A 591 -19.91 7.05 -4.86
CA LEU A 591 -20.06 7.93 -6.01
C LEU A 591 -21.45 8.59 -6.06
N GLY A 592 -22.30 8.35 -5.06
CA GLY A 592 -23.63 8.94 -4.92
C GLY A 592 -24.78 8.11 -5.49
N GLY A 593 -24.52 6.89 -5.96
CA GLY A 593 -25.51 5.98 -6.56
C GLY A 593 -26.61 5.58 -5.60
N THR A 594 -26.28 5.38 -4.32
CA THR A 594 -27.28 5.09 -3.27
C THR A 594 -28.36 6.17 -3.18
N THR A 595 -28.00 7.46 -3.24
CA THR A 595 -29.02 8.52 -3.24
C THR A 595 -29.94 8.41 -4.45
N ALA A 596 -29.40 8.09 -5.64
CA ALA A 596 -30.20 7.97 -6.85
C ALA A 596 -31.20 6.79 -6.77
N HIS A 597 -30.74 5.63 -6.29
CA HIS A 597 -31.58 4.44 -6.03
C HIS A 597 -32.74 4.75 -5.10
N GLU A 598 -32.42 5.34 -3.95
CA GLU A 598 -33.37 5.57 -2.86
C GLU A 598 -34.41 6.63 -3.26
N VAL A 599 -33.99 7.72 -3.93
CA VAL A 599 -34.93 8.69 -4.52
C VAL A 599 -35.82 8.06 -5.60
N GLY A 600 -35.40 6.93 -6.18
CA GLY A 600 -36.21 6.17 -7.15
C GLY A 600 -37.42 5.58 -6.48
N HIS A 601 -37.25 5.00 -5.28
CA HIS A 601 -38.34 4.57 -4.41
C HIS A 601 -39.21 5.75 -3.97
N TRP A 602 -38.62 6.91 -3.65
CA TRP A 602 -39.42 8.08 -3.28
C TRP A 602 -40.36 8.57 -4.41
N ASN A 603 -39.94 8.39 -5.66
CA ASN A 603 -40.75 8.58 -6.87
C ASN A 603 -41.62 7.36 -7.24
N GLY A 604 -41.56 6.29 -6.45
CA GLY A 604 -42.43 5.12 -6.53
C GLY A 604 -41.92 3.98 -7.40
N LEU A 605 -40.67 3.97 -7.85
CA LEU A 605 -40.12 2.78 -8.50
C LEU A 605 -39.97 1.63 -7.51
N LEU A 606 -40.18 0.42 -8.01
CA LEU A 606 -39.87 -0.82 -7.30
C LEU A 606 -38.47 -1.30 -7.72
N HIS A 607 -37.89 -2.22 -6.96
CA HIS A 607 -36.66 -2.90 -7.37
C HIS A 607 -36.89 -3.66 -8.68
N THR A 608 -35.86 -3.75 -9.52
CA THR A 608 -35.90 -4.54 -10.76
C THR A 608 -36.19 -6.03 -10.51
N PHE A 609 -35.76 -6.53 -9.35
CA PHE A 609 -36.02 -7.89 -8.85
C PHE A 609 -37.21 -7.97 -7.88
N ASN A 610 -38.11 -6.99 -7.89
CA ASN A 610 -39.30 -7.01 -7.04
C ASN A 610 -40.12 -8.30 -7.29
N GLY A 611 -40.60 -8.93 -6.22
CA GLY A 611 -41.24 -10.26 -6.29
C GLY A 611 -40.27 -11.45 -6.21
N ASN A 612 -38.98 -11.24 -6.51
CA ASN A 612 -37.92 -12.25 -6.50
C ASN A 612 -38.29 -13.52 -7.28
N SER A 613 -38.85 -13.34 -8.48
CA SER A 613 -39.48 -14.42 -9.25
C SER A 613 -39.18 -14.24 -10.75
N CYS A 614 -39.17 -15.36 -11.47
CA CYS A 614 -39.25 -15.40 -12.93
C CYS A 614 -40.59 -15.97 -13.43
N ASP A 615 -41.60 -16.04 -12.55
CA ASP A 615 -42.91 -16.60 -12.89
C ASP A 615 -43.61 -15.73 -13.93
N ALA A 616 -44.29 -16.35 -14.89
CA ALA A 616 -45.05 -15.67 -15.93
C ALA A 616 -46.26 -14.85 -15.40
N SER A 617 -46.61 -15.01 -14.14
CA SER A 617 -47.62 -14.23 -13.43
C SER A 617 -47.04 -13.09 -12.57
N ASP A 618 -45.71 -12.93 -12.57
CA ASP A 618 -44.99 -11.85 -11.90
C ASP A 618 -44.27 -10.99 -12.94
N TRP A 619 -44.48 -9.68 -12.89
CA TRP A 619 -43.94 -8.72 -13.86
C TRP A 619 -42.75 -7.92 -13.29
N GLY A 620 -42.17 -8.36 -12.18
CA GLY A 620 -41.00 -7.72 -11.58
C GLY A 620 -41.33 -6.34 -11.02
N ASP A 621 -40.72 -5.30 -11.60
CA ASP A 621 -40.93 -3.89 -11.24
C ASP A 621 -42.16 -3.24 -11.92
N TYR A 622 -42.87 -3.99 -12.76
CA TYR A 622 -44.04 -3.56 -13.55
C TYR A 622 -43.73 -2.49 -14.60
N VAL A 623 -42.47 -2.35 -15.01
CA VAL A 623 -42.04 -1.44 -16.07
C VAL A 623 -41.65 -2.22 -17.32
N ALA A 624 -42.27 -1.87 -18.45
CA ALA A 624 -42.22 -2.67 -19.68
C ALA A 624 -40.81 -2.91 -20.25
N ASP A 625 -39.92 -1.91 -20.14
CA ASP A 625 -38.58 -1.91 -20.73
C ASP A 625 -37.47 -2.32 -19.74
N THR A 626 -37.86 -2.86 -18.58
CA THR A 626 -36.94 -3.42 -17.59
C THR A 626 -37.04 -4.95 -17.63
N PRO A 627 -35.95 -5.68 -17.98
CA PRO A 627 -35.94 -7.14 -17.94
C PRO A 627 -36.25 -7.68 -16.53
N GLN A 628 -36.99 -8.79 -16.46
CA GLN A 628 -37.31 -9.44 -15.20
C GLN A 628 -36.05 -10.01 -14.55
N GLU A 629 -35.92 -9.80 -13.25
CA GLU A 629 -34.76 -10.25 -12.46
C GLU A 629 -35.26 -11.04 -11.23
N MET A 630 -34.74 -12.25 -10.99
CA MET A 630 -35.13 -13.03 -9.82
C MET A 630 -34.37 -12.59 -8.56
N THR A 631 -33.11 -12.19 -8.73
CA THR A 631 -32.21 -11.93 -7.61
C THR A 631 -31.38 -10.71 -7.90
N SER A 632 -31.30 -9.77 -6.97
CA SER A 632 -30.47 -8.57 -7.10
C SER A 632 -29.01 -8.86 -7.48
N THR A 633 -28.36 -7.92 -8.15
CA THR A 633 -26.95 -8.03 -8.51
C THR A 633 -26.02 -7.64 -7.37
N ASN A 634 -24.91 -8.38 -7.25
CA ASN A 634 -23.81 -8.03 -6.37
C ASN A 634 -22.56 -7.65 -7.16
N GLY A 635 -22.02 -6.47 -6.89
CA GLY A 635 -20.78 -6.01 -7.51
C GLY A 635 -21.03 -5.42 -8.89
N CYS A 636 -20.10 -5.68 -9.82
CA CYS A 636 -20.15 -5.21 -11.21
C CYS A 636 -19.82 -6.34 -12.19
N PRO A 637 -20.66 -7.40 -12.27
CA PRO A 637 -20.42 -8.47 -13.21
C PRO A 637 -20.56 -7.95 -14.65
N GLY A 638 -19.76 -8.47 -15.59
CA GLY A 638 -19.90 -8.10 -17.01
C GLY A 638 -21.14 -8.69 -17.69
N TYR A 639 -21.82 -9.64 -17.04
CA TYR A 639 -23.01 -10.33 -17.50
C TYR A 639 -23.71 -10.96 -16.29
N LYS A 640 -25.04 -10.88 -16.24
CA LYS A 640 -25.90 -11.63 -15.32
C LYS A 640 -27.26 -11.81 -16.01
N ASP A 641 -27.83 -13.00 -15.85
CA ASP A 641 -29.16 -13.33 -16.34
C ASP A 641 -29.73 -14.38 -15.38
N SER A 642 -30.57 -13.91 -14.47
CA SER A 642 -31.22 -14.73 -13.44
C SER A 642 -32.54 -15.31 -13.93
N CYS A 643 -33.09 -14.77 -15.02
CA CYS A 643 -34.33 -15.20 -15.64
C CYS A 643 -34.16 -15.53 -17.14
N PRO A 644 -33.29 -16.50 -17.52
CA PRO A 644 -32.99 -16.78 -18.93
C PRO A 644 -34.17 -17.34 -19.72
N ASN A 645 -35.21 -17.81 -19.02
CA ASN A 645 -36.44 -18.36 -19.60
C ASN A 645 -37.68 -17.55 -19.19
N SER A 646 -37.54 -16.40 -18.52
CA SER A 646 -38.70 -15.52 -18.28
C SER A 646 -39.09 -14.87 -19.60
N GLY A 647 -40.37 -14.84 -19.90
CA GLY A 647 -40.87 -14.17 -21.08
C GLY A 647 -42.36 -14.29 -21.04
N ILE A 648 -43.04 -13.21 -20.65
CA ILE A 648 -44.47 -13.16 -20.83
C ILE A 648 -44.68 -12.84 -22.30
N SER A 649 -45.18 -13.79 -23.07
CA SER A 649 -45.78 -13.47 -24.36
C SER A 649 -46.99 -12.57 -24.06
N SER A 650 -46.86 -11.26 -24.17
CA SER A 650 -47.98 -10.35 -23.92
C SER A 650 -48.99 -10.48 -25.07
N SER A 651 -49.89 -11.46 -24.99
CA SER A 651 -51.12 -11.48 -25.79
C SER A 651 -52.05 -10.30 -25.43
N ALA A 652 -51.78 -9.59 -24.34
CA ALA A 652 -52.55 -8.46 -23.84
C ALA A 652 -52.17 -7.09 -24.44
N TYR A 653 -51.05 -6.96 -25.16
CA TYR A 653 -50.70 -5.73 -25.91
C TYR A 653 -50.42 -6.09 -27.36
N THR A 654 -51.42 -5.93 -28.24
CA THR A 654 -51.38 -6.39 -29.64
C THR A 654 -50.90 -5.32 -30.63
N GLY A 655 -50.60 -4.10 -30.16
CA GLY A 655 -50.17 -3.01 -31.05
C GLY A 655 -51.25 -2.57 -32.05
N LEU A 656 -52.53 -2.73 -31.71
CA LEU A 656 -53.63 -2.25 -32.55
C LEU A 656 -53.63 -0.72 -32.64
N SER A 657 -54.06 -0.21 -33.80
CA SER A 657 -53.98 1.20 -34.24
C SER A 657 -54.68 2.23 -33.34
N SER A 658 -55.58 1.79 -32.44
CA SER A 658 -56.23 2.66 -31.44
C SER A 658 -55.44 2.83 -30.14
N GLN A 659 -54.34 2.08 -29.94
CA GLN A 659 -53.54 2.04 -28.70
C GLN A 659 -52.08 2.46 -28.89
N GLY A 660 -51.71 3.11 -29.98
CA GLY A 660 -50.34 3.61 -30.23
C GLY A 660 -49.24 2.52 -30.25
N SER A 661 -48.15 2.78 -30.97
CA SER A 661 -46.98 1.90 -30.93
C SER A 661 -46.22 2.09 -29.61
N ASN A 662 -46.09 1.06 -28.78
CA ASN A 662 -45.09 1.06 -27.70
C ASN A 662 -43.70 0.94 -28.34
N PRO A 663 -42.86 1.99 -28.32
CA PRO A 663 -41.56 1.98 -29.00
C PRO A 663 -40.50 1.12 -28.27
N TYR A 664 -40.84 0.55 -27.10
CA TYR A 664 -39.95 -0.28 -26.29
C TYR A 664 -40.35 -1.78 -26.28
N GLY A 665 -41.38 -2.16 -27.06
CA GLY A 665 -41.80 -3.55 -27.30
C GLY A 665 -42.78 -4.14 -26.27
N PRO A 666 -43.31 -5.37 -26.50
CA PRO A 666 -44.26 -6.05 -25.61
C PRO A 666 -43.76 -6.17 -24.16
N GLN A 667 -44.67 -6.09 -23.20
CA GLN A 667 -44.35 -6.13 -21.77
C GLN A 667 -43.88 -7.53 -21.34
N GLY A 668 -42.74 -7.60 -20.64
CA GLY A 668 -42.20 -8.84 -20.06
C GLY A 668 -41.14 -9.54 -20.92
N PHE A 669 -40.15 -8.79 -21.40
CA PHE A 669 -39.04 -9.37 -22.18
C PHE A 669 -38.06 -10.19 -21.34
N SER A 670 -37.72 -11.37 -21.85
CA SER A 670 -36.44 -12.04 -21.59
C SER A 670 -35.29 -11.09 -21.95
N GLY A 671 -34.29 -11.00 -21.08
CA GLY A 671 -33.13 -10.17 -21.29
C GLY A 671 -32.11 -10.36 -20.17
N LEU A 672 -30.92 -9.81 -20.38
CA LEU A 672 -29.92 -9.77 -19.30
C LEU A 672 -30.47 -8.97 -18.12
N ASP A 673 -30.12 -9.39 -16.91
CA ASP A 673 -30.48 -8.67 -15.70
C ASP A 673 -30.00 -7.21 -15.80
N PRO A 674 -30.79 -6.25 -15.31
CA PRO A 674 -30.51 -4.82 -15.45
C PRO A 674 -29.40 -4.34 -14.50
N ILE A 675 -28.21 -4.94 -14.58
CA ILE A 675 -27.04 -4.69 -13.72
C ILE A 675 -26.57 -3.23 -13.69
N HIS A 676 -26.96 -2.43 -14.69
CA HIS A 676 -26.59 -1.02 -14.83
C HIS A 676 -27.69 -0.06 -14.39
N ASN A 677 -28.82 -0.57 -13.91
CA ASN A 677 -29.99 0.19 -13.50
C ASN A 677 -29.87 0.65 -12.05
N PHE A 678 -30.27 1.89 -11.75
CA PHE A 678 -30.25 2.42 -10.39
C PHE A 678 -31.14 1.64 -9.42
N MET A 679 -32.20 0.95 -9.87
CA MET A 679 -33.11 0.18 -9.03
C MET A 679 -32.63 -1.26 -8.74
N ASP A 680 -31.40 -1.61 -9.17
CA ASP A 680 -30.69 -2.82 -8.76
C ASP A 680 -29.68 -2.52 -7.63
N TYR A 681 -29.07 -3.54 -7.02
CA TYR A 681 -28.05 -3.41 -5.95
C TYR A 681 -26.60 -3.46 -6.45
N SER A 682 -26.35 -3.29 -7.74
CA SER A 682 -25.00 -3.18 -8.29
C SER A 682 -24.16 -2.10 -7.61
N ASN A 683 -22.83 -2.22 -7.70
CA ASN A 683 -21.94 -1.16 -7.22
C ASN A 683 -22.11 0.12 -8.06
N ASP A 684 -21.79 1.28 -7.48
CA ASP A 684 -21.95 2.58 -8.14
C ASP A 684 -21.24 2.68 -9.49
N ALA A 685 -20.10 1.98 -9.65
CA ALA A 685 -19.33 1.96 -10.89
C ALA A 685 -20.08 1.33 -12.08
N CYS A 686 -21.15 0.58 -11.82
CA CYS A 686 -21.98 -0.07 -12.84
C CYS A 686 -23.18 0.78 -13.22
N TYR A 687 -23.63 1.69 -12.36
CA TYR A 687 -24.85 2.42 -12.64
C TYR A 687 -24.69 3.36 -13.82
N THR A 688 -25.66 3.33 -14.72
CA THR A 688 -25.70 4.18 -15.91
C THR A 688 -26.96 5.04 -15.99
N GLY A 689 -28.08 4.60 -15.40
CA GLY A 689 -29.34 5.34 -15.49
C GLY A 689 -30.58 4.53 -15.11
N PHE A 690 -31.72 5.21 -15.15
CA PHE A 690 -33.04 4.57 -15.26
C PHE A 690 -33.35 4.25 -16.72
N THR A 691 -34.24 3.29 -16.95
CA THR A 691 -34.82 3.11 -18.28
C THR A 691 -35.80 4.25 -18.61
N PRO A 692 -36.05 4.55 -19.89
CA PRO A 692 -37.08 5.51 -20.29
C PRO A 692 -38.47 5.18 -19.70
N GLY A 693 -38.85 3.90 -19.66
CA GLY A 693 -40.10 3.43 -19.07
C GLY A 693 -40.17 3.68 -17.57
N GLN A 694 -39.05 3.53 -16.84
CA GLN A 694 -38.99 3.90 -15.43
C GLN A 694 -39.18 5.41 -15.23
N GLY A 695 -38.66 6.24 -16.15
CA GLY A 695 -38.94 7.67 -16.18
C GLY A 695 -40.43 8.00 -16.34
N ALA A 696 -41.10 7.35 -17.30
CA ALA A 696 -42.55 7.50 -17.50
C ALA A 696 -43.35 7.04 -16.29
N ARG A 697 -42.94 5.90 -15.69
CA ARG A 697 -43.58 5.38 -14.48
C ARG A 697 -43.51 6.37 -13.32
N MET A 698 -42.34 6.96 -13.08
CA MET A 698 -42.16 7.98 -12.04
C MET A 698 -43.04 9.20 -12.27
N LEU A 699 -43.19 9.67 -13.52
CA LEU A 699 -44.07 10.80 -13.85
C LEU A 699 -45.55 10.49 -13.57
N ASN A 700 -46.00 9.30 -13.94
CA ASN A 700 -47.38 8.88 -13.72
C ASN A 700 -47.68 8.74 -12.22
N VAL A 701 -46.78 8.07 -11.48
CA VAL A 701 -46.89 7.93 -10.02
C VAL A 701 -46.80 9.30 -9.33
N TRP A 702 -45.98 10.21 -9.84
CA TRP A 702 -45.90 11.59 -9.36
C TRP A 702 -47.26 12.29 -9.45
N ASN A 703 -47.93 12.22 -10.60
CA ASN A 703 -49.24 12.87 -10.78
C ASN A 703 -50.33 12.26 -9.88
N ILE A 704 -50.26 10.96 -9.61
CA ILE A 704 -51.25 10.26 -8.78
C ILE A 704 -51.04 10.57 -7.28
N TYR A 705 -49.79 10.60 -6.82
CA TYR A 705 -49.48 10.62 -5.39
C TYR A 705 -48.81 11.91 -4.89
N ARG A 706 -47.94 12.53 -5.70
CA ARG A 706 -47.01 13.57 -5.23
C ARG A 706 -47.40 14.99 -5.63
N ALA A 707 -47.99 15.17 -6.82
CA ALA A 707 -48.37 16.48 -7.35
C ALA A 707 -49.32 17.25 -6.43
N GLY A 708 -50.02 16.54 -5.54
CA GLY A 708 -50.92 17.11 -4.54
C GLY A 708 -52.17 17.65 -5.22
N LEU A 709 -53.13 16.76 -5.51
CA LEU A 709 -54.49 17.16 -5.85
C LEU A 709 -55.13 17.93 -4.69
#